data_AF-A0A928D8S9-F1
#
_entry.id   AF-A0A928D8S9-F1
#
_cell.length_a   1.000
_cell.length_b   1.000
_cell.length_c   1.000
_cell.angle_alpha   90.00
_cell.angle_beta   90.00
_cell.angle_gamma   90.00
#
_symmetry.space_group_name_H-M   'P 1'
#
loop_
_entity.id
_entity.type
_entity.pdbx_description
1 polymer ?
#
loop_
_entity_poly.entity_id
_entity_poly.type
_entity_poly.pdbx_seq_one_letter_code
_entity_poly.pdbx_strand_id
1 'polypeptide(L)'
;MGKYDIIPPMNTRRRWWMVFGFAAAFAGDWMLAVRCSPTGSPGFLAGVGCFALAHVLWMVAQLRETRPDWRALVALGLPVVAFASVRLAPVLPSTVAVVVVAYSAVSAISLSVALGGGRMFYLSGISLLVLSDIAIGARMLHVPGANLIVGPTYVLAEVLLLVSCFLRNEPRMVFSRNRSFSATAFLGAAAALSFVLAMHTFPGGYNPLMRMLSALGRTEMRLVEWPWSHYLFVAGMFFSVLAVVSAARRAGLSPWGLALNIAGLAWIALVPENVNMLIHNAGCWLAAIGGGMMLFAWRREEPARHIRRAWTIALVLPIAAMGLALVLHALKVVPFAPLVTTLQKIVILSFAAWLLFLSAKGAGLASRIVGAIFMCFPVLLAAFLFLRPNGCSVAELLKEVSPDAADAPRDRPLTADELAGLAWLEHVTGTLDDKEEREWWDIGGTQHGIFSKRYNIAFAGYAAVAVGMRGDAEVRGRVGKVLANCFERMLRADVWEYSQTKSYWGRKPWAPDPCYRENVMYTGHLLHLLALYELFTGDRRYHREGGGWDFVWKDGRKVHYDVEKLIEVTVEQMRKGPNGGITCEPGLMFFPCNSHPHVALAIFRKLGYGDWSQDAARWEKWALSHYLSPAFGGGEINLVYHVRGDFMYPRGQDGLDGWSLLWYEAWASDRRTATALWRRVRERLDWSRLDSADDTRAGYGCCDPQPVSACVASVFLAAAARACSDTATAEHLERTVDAKCLRREGGLYFLDLDRRWRIGATAMRIISLAESRGSRFRDMNKME
;
A
#
# COMPACT_ATOMS: atom_id res chain seq x y z
N MET A 1 1.53 -24.45 49.33
CA MET A 1 2.65 -25.14 48.66
C MET A 1 2.08 -26.37 47.95
N GLY A 2 1.98 -26.33 46.61
CA GLY A 2 1.44 -27.44 45.81
C GLY A 2 2.51 -28.50 45.55
N LYS A 3 2.13 -29.78 45.66
CA LYS A 3 3.01 -30.93 45.33
C LYS A 3 3.50 -30.80 43.88
N TYR A 4 4.78 -30.48 43.71
CA TYR A 4 5.47 -30.74 42.45
C TYR A 4 5.81 -32.22 42.43
N ASP A 5 5.36 -32.95 41.40
CA ASP A 5 5.88 -34.29 41.15
C ASP A 5 7.35 -34.14 40.73
N ILE A 6 8.24 -34.61 41.58
CA ILE A 6 9.68 -34.57 41.35
C ILE A 6 10.06 -35.76 40.47
N ILE A 7 10.64 -35.49 39.30
CA ILE A 7 11.13 -36.53 38.39
C ILE A 7 12.54 -36.96 38.84
N PRO A 8 12.81 -38.27 39.07
CA PRO A 8 14.12 -38.76 39.51
C PRO A 8 15.21 -38.61 38.44
N PRO A 9 16.51 -38.65 38.82
CA PRO A 9 17.62 -38.45 37.88
C PRO A 9 17.68 -39.53 36.79
N MET A 10 18.13 -39.13 35.60
CA MET A 10 18.32 -40.06 34.47
C MET A 10 19.32 -41.17 34.81
N ASN A 11 18.96 -42.42 34.49
CA ASN A 11 19.86 -43.56 34.66
C ASN A 11 21.05 -43.52 33.68
N THR A 12 22.10 -44.30 33.97
CA THR A 12 23.39 -44.27 33.25
C THR A 12 23.24 -44.49 31.75
N ARG A 13 22.36 -45.42 31.34
CA ARG A 13 22.11 -45.73 29.92
C ARG A 13 21.47 -44.55 29.16
N ARG A 14 20.68 -43.72 29.82
CA ARG A 14 20.02 -42.56 29.20
C ARG A 14 20.92 -41.34 29.11
N ARG A 15 21.84 -41.18 30.08
CA ARG A 15 22.88 -40.15 29.98
C ARG A 15 23.75 -40.37 28.74
N TRP A 16 24.06 -41.63 28.42
CA TRP A 16 24.77 -41.95 27.18
C TRP A 16 24.01 -41.54 25.91
N TRP A 17 22.69 -41.73 25.84
CA TRP A 17 21.89 -41.22 24.71
C TRP A 17 21.94 -39.69 24.58
N MET A 18 21.92 -38.96 25.71
CA MET A 18 22.09 -37.51 25.71
C MET A 18 23.48 -37.09 25.24
N VAL A 19 24.53 -37.75 25.74
CA VAL A 19 25.94 -37.51 25.36
C VAL A 19 26.17 -37.77 23.87
N PHE A 20 25.64 -38.87 23.33
CA PHE A 20 25.71 -39.13 21.89
C PHE A 20 24.92 -38.10 21.07
N GLY A 21 23.82 -37.58 21.61
CA GLY A 21 23.09 -36.45 21.01
C GLY A 21 23.94 -35.17 20.93
N PHE A 22 24.65 -34.81 22.00
CA PHE A 22 25.59 -33.68 21.98
C PHE A 22 26.75 -33.91 21.01
N ALA A 23 27.31 -35.13 20.95
CA ALA A 23 28.36 -35.46 19.98
C ALA A 23 27.87 -35.31 18.53
N ALA A 24 26.62 -35.69 18.25
CA ALA A 24 26.00 -35.49 16.95
C ALA A 24 25.76 -33.99 16.65
N ALA A 25 25.29 -33.20 17.62
CA ALA A 25 25.14 -31.75 17.47
C ALA A 25 26.49 -31.06 17.19
N PHE A 26 27.56 -31.40 17.92
CA PHE A 26 28.91 -30.88 17.68
C PHE A 26 29.48 -31.28 16.32
N ALA A 27 29.19 -32.50 15.85
CA ALA A 27 29.55 -32.91 14.49
C ALA A 27 28.79 -32.07 13.44
N GLY A 28 27.51 -31.78 13.68
CA GLY A 28 26.71 -30.87 12.87
C GLY A 28 27.30 -29.44 12.82
N ASP A 29 27.64 -28.89 13.98
CA ASP A 29 28.30 -27.58 14.11
C ASP A 29 29.63 -27.53 13.36
N TRP A 30 30.44 -28.58 13.46
CA TRP A 30 31.71 -28.64 12.75
C TRP A 30 31.50 -28.62 11.22
N MET A 31 30.45 -29.26 10.71
CA MET A 31 30.16 -29.24 9.27
C MET A 31 29.54 -27.92 8.79
N LEU A 32 28.62 -27.33 9.55
CA LEU A 32 27.87 -26.14 9.12
C LEU A 32 28.54 -24.82 9.51
N ALA A 33 29.11 -24.73 10.71
CA ALA A 33 29.69 -23.50 11.26
C ALA A 33 31.21 -23.45 11.12
N VAL A 34 31.94 -24.55 11.32
CA VAL A 34 33.42 -24.55 11.24
C VAL A 34 33.92 -24.75 9.81
N ARG A 35 33.35 -25.71 9.07
CA ARG A 35 33.67 -25.93 7.65
C ARG A 35 32.95 -24.97 6.70
N CYS A 36 31.98 -24.19 7.19
CA CYS A 36 31.17 -23.26 6.39
C CYS A 36 30.61 -23.91 5.12
N SER A 37 30.14 -25.17 5.22
CA SER A 37 29.70 -25.95 4.06
C SER A 37 28.58 -25.23 3.29
N PRO A 38 28.73 -24.96 1.98
CA PRO A 38 27.71 -24.24 1.20
C PRO A 38 26.37 -24.97 1.17
N THR A 39 25.26 -24.22 1.15
CA THR A 39 23.89 -24.77 1.05
C THR A 39 23.76 -25.68 -0.17
N GLY A 40 23.33 -26.93 0.04
CA GLY A 40 23.21 -27.93 -1.02
C GLY A 40 24.45 -28.80 -1.27
N SER A 41 25.56 -28.54 -0.58
CA SER A 41 26.72 -29.44 -0.60
C SER A 41 26.46 -30.72 0.22
N PRO A 42 27.20 -31.82 -0.05
CA PRO A 42 27.16 -33.02 0.80
C PRO A 42 27.48 -32.72 2.27
N GLY A 43 28.38 -31.76 2.52
CA GLY A 43 28.70 -31.30 3.88
C GLY A 43 27.55 -30.60 4.58
N PHE A 44 26.73 -29.84 3.84
CA PHE A 44 25.52 -29.21 4.37
C PHE A 44 24.44 -30.25 4.71
N LEU A 45 24.21 -31.22 3.82
CA LEU A 45 23.25 -32.30 4.05
C LEU A 45 23.66 -33.19 5.23
N ALA A 46 24.96 -33.51 5.33
CA ALA A 46 25.51 -34.26 6.46
C ALA A 46 25.38 -33.46 7.77
N GLY A 47 25.61 -32.15 7.75
CA GLY A 47 25.40 -31.28 8.90
C GLY A 47 23.96 -31.27 9.41
N VAL A 48 22.96 -31.09 8.52
CA VAL A 48 21.54 -31.17 8.90
C VAL A 48 21.16 -32.57 9.39
N GLY A 49 21.73 -33.61 8.79
CA GLY A 49 21.57 -35.00 9.23
C GLY A 49 22.10 -35.26 10.65
N CYS A 50 23.24 -34.65 11.01
CA CYS A 50 23.79 -34.71 12.36
C CYS A 50 22.88 -34.05 13.41
N PHE A 51 22.26 -32.92 13.09
CA PHE A 51 21.25 -32.30 13.97
C PHE A 51 19.96 -33.12 14.07
N ALA A 52 19.50 -33.72 12.96
CA ALA A 52 18.36 -34.64 12.98
C ALA A 52 18.64 -35.84 13.91
N LEU A 53 19.85 -36.39 13.83
CA LEU A 53 20.31 -37.47 14.70
C LEU A 53 20.35 -37.03 16.17
N ALA A 54 20.83 -35.83 16.47
CA ALA A 54 20.83 -35.28 17.83
C ALA A 54 19.41 -35.25 18.42
N HIS A 55 18.43 -34.72 17.69
CA HIS A 55 17.02 -34.74 18.09
C HIS A 55 16.49 -36.16 18.36
N VAL A 56 16.79 -37.11 17.48
CA VAL A 56 16.35 -38.51 17.64
C VAL A 56 16.95 -39.13 18.90
N LEU A 57 18.26 -38.94 19.15
CA LEU A 57 18.94 -39.48 20.33
C LEU A 57 18.40 -38.87 21.63
N TRP A 58 18.15 -37.56 21.63
CA TRP A 58 17.52 -36.88 22.77
C TRP A 58 16.07 -37.31 22.99
N MET A 59 15.30 -37.56 21.93
CA MET A 59 13.95 -38.11 22.02
C MET A 59 13.96 -39.52 22.62
N VAL A 60 14.84 -40.41 22.14
CA VAL A 60 14.97 -41.80 22.63
C VAL A 60 15.30 -41.83 24.13
N ALA A 61 16.08 -40.85 24.61
CA ALA A 61 16.37 -40.71 26.03
C ALA A 61 15.13 -40.45 26.90
N GLN A 62 14.04 -39.89 26.33
CA GLN A 62 12.82 -39.50 27.04
C GLN A 62 11.59 -40.40 26.76
N LEU A 63 11.50 -41.00 25.56
CA LEU A 63 10.34 -41.78 25.10
C LEU A 63 10.00 -43.02 25.98
N ARG A 64 10.88 -43.41 26.92
CA ARG A 64 10.62 -44.49 27.88
C ARG A 64 9.82 -44.05 29.11
N GLU A 65 9.71 -42.75 29.38
CA GLU A 65 8.96 -42.19 30.52
C GLU A 65 7.81 -41.29 30.10
N THR A 66 7.86 -40.82 28.87
CA THR A 66 6.97 -39.79 28.37
C THR A 66 6.46 -40.23 27.02
N ARG A 67 5.15 -40.08 26.81
CA ARG A 67 4.57 -40.26 25.48
C ARG A 67 4.54 -38.90 24.80
N PRO A 68 4.71 -38.83 23.46
CA PRO A 68 4.53 -37.59 22.74
C PRO A 68 3.17 -37.00 23.10
N ASP A 69 3.14 -35.72 23.48
CA ASP A 69 1.88 -35.01 23.60
C ASP A 69 1.39 -34.72 22.17
N TRP A 70 0.50 -35.57 21.67
CA TRP A 70 -0.04 -35.45 20.32
C TRP A 70 -0.76 -34.11 20.10
N ARG A 71 -1.26 -33.51 21.19
CA ARG A 71 -1.93 -32.20 21.19
C ARG A 71 -0.92 -31.09 20.90
N ALA A 72 0.23 -31.17 21.53
CA ALA A 72 1.36 -30.30 21.28
C ALA A 72 2.00 -30.51 19.90
N LEU A 73 2.05 -31.75 19.43
CA LEU A 73 2.55 -32.08 18.08
C LEU A 73 1.74 -31.35 17.00
N VAL A 74 0.41 -31.33 17.14
CA VAL A 74 -0.45 -30.58 16.23
C VAL A 74 -0.34 -29.07 16.44
N ALA A 75 -0.30 -28.60 17.69
CA ALA A 75 -0.31 -27.16 17.95
C ALA A 75 0.98 -26.42 17.58
N LEU A 76 2.12 -27.09 17.71
CA LEU A 76 3.45 -26.50 17.53
C LEU A 76 4.22 -27.13 16.37
N GLY A 77 3.98 -28.40 16.06
CA GLY A 77 4.64 -29.08 14.94
C GLY A 77 4.05 -28.73 13.58
N LEU A 78 2.73 -28.53 13.49
CA LEU A 78 2.05 -28.17 12.25
C LEU A 78 2.58 -26.81 11.70
N PRO A 79 2.72 -25.73 12.50
CA PRO A 79 3.31 -24.47 12.01
C PRO A 79 4.79 -24.58 11.61
N VAL A 80 5.59 -25.36 12.33
CA VAL A 80 7.04 -25.53 12.04
C VAL A 80 7.24 -26.29 10.72
N VAL A 81 6.51 -27.39 10.52
CA VAL A 81 6.56 -28.17 9.28
C VAL A 81 5.93 -27.38 8.12
N ALA A 82 4.87 -26.61 8.37
CA ALA A 82 4.28 -25.72 7.36
C ALA A 82 5.24 -24.62 6.93
N PHE A 83 5.98 -24.01 7.85
CA PHE A 83 7.02 -23.03 7.53
C PHE A 83 8.10 -23.65 6.62
N ALA A 84 8.60 -24.84 6.97
CA ALA A 84 9.61 -25.53 6.17
C ALA A 84 9.08 -25.94 4.78
N SER A 85 7.87 -26.47 4.68
CA SER A 85 7.32 -26.99 3.42
C SER A 85 6.77 -25.92 2.48
N VAL A 86 6.20 -24.84 3.01
CA VAL A 86 5.54 -23.80 2.21
C VAL A 86 6.43 -22.60 1.96
N ARG A 87 7.36 -22.29 2.88
CA ARG A 87 8.23 -21.10 2.75
C ARG A 87 9.67 -21.45 2.41
N LEU A 88 10.27 -22.44 3.06
CA LEU A 88 11.67 -22.81 2.80
C LEU A 88 11.82 -23.72 1.57
N ALA A 89 11.02 -24.76 1.43
CA ALA A 89 11.16 -25.73 0.35
C ALA A 89 11.11 -25.11 -1.06
N PRO A 90 10.24 -24.11 -1.36
CA PRO A 90 10.19 -23.51 -2.71
C PRO A 90 11.42 -22.67 -3.09
N VAL A 91 12.23 -22.25 -2.11
CA VAL A 91 13.43 -21.42 -2.33
C VAL A 91 14.74 -22.22 -2.23
N LEU A 92 14.65 -23.51 -1.91
CA LEU A 92 15.79 -24.40 -1.75
C LEU A 92 15.86 -25.42 -2.91
N PRO A 93 17.07 -25.93 -3.26
CA PRO A 93 17.20 -27.05 -4.17
C PRO A 93 16.39 -28.26 -3.69
N SER A 94 15.80 -29.02 -4.61
CA SER A 94 14.85 -30.11 -4.29
C SER A 94 15.38 -31.13 -3.27
N THR A 95 16.65 -31.50 -3.36
CA THR A 95 17.32 -32.41 -2.41
C THR A 95 17.44 -31.80 -1.01
N VAL A 96 17.75 -30.51 -0.92
CA VAL A 96 17.86 -29.77 0.34
C VAL A 96 16.49 -29.53 0.97
N ALA A 97 15.50 -29.19 0.15
CA ALA A 97 14.12 -28.97 0.58
C ALA A 97 13.55 -30.20 1.29
N VAL A 98 13.74 -31.40 0.72
CA VAL A 98 13.29 -32.66 1.33
C VAL A 98 13.96 -32.89 2.69
N VAL A 99 15.28 -32.67 2.77
CA VAL A 99 16.04 -32.88 4.01
C VAL A 99 15.66 -31.88 5.09
N VAL A 100 15.44 -30.60 4.74
CA VAL A 100 15.01 -29.55 5.69
C VAL A 100 13.58 -29.82 6.19
N VAL A 101 12.65 -30.22 5.30
CA VAL A 101 11.28 -30.57 5.71
C VAL A 101 11.26 -31.80 6.61
N ALA A 102 12.05 -32.83 6.29
CA ALA A 102 12.19 -34.01 7.13
C ALA A 102 12.78 -33.68 8.51
N TYR A 103 13.82 -32.84 8.55
CA TYR A 103 14.40 -32.34 9.81
C TYR A 103 13.38 -31.55 10.64
N SER A 104 12.62 -30.64 10.04
CA SER A 104 11.58 -29.87 10.74
C SER A 104 10.48 -30.77 11.32
N ALA A 105 10.14 -31.87 10.66
CA ALA A 105 9.21 -32.87 11.20
C ALA A 105 9.81 -33.59 12.42
N VAL A 106 11.09 -33.96 12.38
CA VAL A 106 11.81 -34.55 13.52
C VAL A 106 11.88 -33.58 14.70
N SER A 107 12.22 -32.32 14.44
CA SER A 107 12.28 -31.24 15.45
C SER A 107 10.91 -30.99 16.10
N ALA A 108 9.83 -30.98 15.30
CA ALA A 108 8.45 -30.91 15.78
C ALA A 108 8.04 -32.10 16.69
N ILE A 109 8.44 -33.33 16.32
CA ILE A 109 8.20 -34.53 17.15
C ILE A 109 8.99 -34.44 18.45
N SER A 110 10.24 -33.97 18.39
CA SER A 110 11.08 -33.76 19.57
C SER A 110 10.44 -32.78 20.56
N LEU A 111 9.88 -31.68 20.07
CA LEU A 111 9.16 -30.71 20.89
C LEU A 111 7.90 -31.31 21.54
N SER A 112 7.16 -32.15 20.81
CA SER A 112 6.00 -32.89 21.35
C SER A 112 6.38 -33.86 22.46
N VAL A 113 7.51 -34.58 22.33
CA VAL A 113 8.03 -35.49 23.37
C VAL A 113 8.46 -34.70 24.61
N ALA A 114 9.10 -33.54 24.42
CA ALA A 114 9.52 -32.67 25.52
C ALA A 114 8.31 -32.13 26.31
N LEU A 115 7.25 -31.74 25.62
CA LEU A 115 5.99 -31.28 26.21
C LEU A 115 5.26 -32.41 26.96
N GLY A 116 5.21 -33.61 26.38
CA GLY A 116 4.60 -34.77 27.04
C GLY A 116 5.35 -35.23 28.30
N GLY A 117 6.65 -34.94 28.39
CA GLY A 117 7.43 -35.17 29.60
C GLY A 117 7.25 -34.13 30.69
N GLY A 118 7.04 -32.88 30.29
CA GLY A 118 6.84 -31.77 31.21
C GLY A 118 8.08 -31.39 32.02
N ARG A 119 9.25 -31.99 31.74
CA ARG A 119 10.56 -31.68 32.31
C ARG A 119 10.97 -30.26 31.89
N MET A 120 10.90 -29.30 32.81
CA MET A 120 11.01 -27.86 32.52
C MET A 120 12.25 -27.47 31.69
N PHE A 121 13.45 -27.91 32.08
CA PHE A 121 14.71 -27.56 31.43
C PHE A 121 14.87 -28.28 30.10
N TYR A 122 14.48 -29.57 30.02
CA TYR A 122 14.46 -30.29 28.75
C TYR A 122 13.51 -29.64 27.74
N LEU A 123 12.31 -29.27 28.20
CA LEU A 123 11.31 -28.58 27.40
C LEU A 123 11.80 -27.21 26.93
N SER A 124 12.39 -26.43 27.83
CA SER A 124 12.91 -25.10 27.50
C SER A 124 14.06 -25.18 26.49
N GLY A 125 14.94 -26.18 26.65
CA GLY A 125 16.03 -26.48 25.73
C GLY A 125 15.54 -26.81 24.32
N ILE A 126 14.66 -27.82 24.18
CA ILE A 126 14.10 -28.18 22.87
C ILE A 126 13.29 -27.03 22.24
N SER A 127 12.58 -26.24 23.04
CA SER A 127 11.81 -25.10 22.53
C SER A 127 12.70 -24.00 21.95
N LEU A 128 13.82 -23.69 22.61
CA LEU A 128 14.80 -22.71 22.13
C LEU A 128 15.56 -23.21 20.91
N LEU A 129 15.81 -24.52 20.83
CA LEU A 129 16.44 -25.14 19.66
C LEU A 129 15.54 -25.02 18.42
N VAL A 130 14.25 -25.35 18.54
CA VAL A 130 13.25 -25.18 17.47
C VAL A 130 13.12 -23.70 17.06
N LEU A 131 13.19 -22.77 18.01
CA LEU A 131 13.18 -21.34 17.72
C LEU A 131 14.43 -20.91 16.93
N SER A 132 15.59 -21.46 17.25
CA SER A 132 16.83 -21.23 16.51
C SER A 132 16.74 -21.77 15.08
N ASP A 133 16.18 -22.97 14.89
CA ASP A 133 15.93 -23.56 13.56
C ASP A 133 15.03 -22.67 12.68
N ILE A 134 13.95 -22.13 13.27
CA ILE A 134 13.06 -21.20 12.56
C ILE A 134 13.80 -19.91 12.18
N ALA A 135 14.67 -19.40 13.07
CA ALA A 135 15.48 -18.21 12.79
C ALA A 135 16.52 -18.46 11.68
N ILE A 136 17.12 -19.65 11.62
CA ILE A 136 18.01 -20.08 10.52
C ILE A 136 17.23 -20.15 9.20
N GLY A 137 16.02 -20.72 9.21
CA GLY A 137 15.15 -20.71 8.04
C GLY A 137 14.76 -19.29 7.60
N ALA A 138 14.44 -18.41 8.55
CA ALA A 138 14.14 -17.01 8.27
C ALA A 138 15.33 -16.27 7.66
N ARG A 139 16.57 -16.57 8.10
CA ARG A 139 17.80 -16.10 7.44
C ARG A 139 17.92 -16.58 5.99
N MET A 140 17.57 -17.83 5.69
CA MET A 140 17.59 -18.36 4.31
C MET A 140 16.55 -17.65 3.42
N LEU A 141 15.47 -17.14 4.02
CA LEU A 141 14.50 -16.23 3.38
C LEU A 141 14.95 -14.75 3.43
N HIS A 142 16.22 -14.53 3.77
CA HIS A 142 16.90 -13.26 3.94
C HIS A 142 16.37 -12.35 5.06
N VAL A 143 15.41 -12.74 5.90
CA VAL A 143 14.66 -11.84 6.82
C VAL A 143 15.62 -10.97 7.67
N PRO A 144 15.46 -9.62 7.70
CA PRO A 144 16.36 -8.74 8.45
C PRO A 144 16.35 -9.05 9.94
N GLY A 145 17.51 -9.07 10.59
CA GLY A 145 17.63 -9.26 12.04
C GLY A 145 17.52 -10.71 12.54
N ALA A 146 17.11 -11.68 11.71
CA ALA A 146 17.00 -13.08 12.09
C ALA A 146 18.33 -13.68 12.60
N ASN A 147 19.47 -13.23 12.07
CA ASN A 147 20.80 -13.68 12.49
C ASN A 147 21.15 -13.32 13.94
N LEU A 148 20.53 -12.28 14.51
CA LEU A 148 20.86 -11.78 15.85
C LEU A 148 20.40 -12.75 16.95
N ILE A 149 19.40 -13.58 16.67
CA ILE A 149 18.79 -14.48 17.65
C ILE A 149 19.23 -15.95 17.51
N VAL A 150 19.82 -16.35 16.37
CA VAL A 150 20.26 -17.74 16.12
C VAL A 150 21.25 -18.22 17.17
N GLY A 151 22.37 -17.50 17.33
CA GLY A 151 23.43 -17.87 18.28
C GLY A 151 22.97 -17.91 19.74
N PRO A 152 22.35 -16.83 20.27
CA PRO A 152 21.89 -16.80 21.66
C PRO A 152 20.87 -17.88 22.00
N THR A 153 19.91 -18.16 21.10
CA THR A 153 18.88 -19.18 21.33
C THR A 153 19.46 -20.60 21.27
N TYR A 154 20.39 -20.85 20.35
CA TYR A 154 21.07 -22.15 20.22
C TYR A 154 21.94 -22.48 21.44
N VAL A 155 22.83 -21.56 21.84
CA VAL A 155 23.74 -21.80 22.98
C VAL A 155 22.94 -21.99 24.27
N LEU A 156 21.88 -21.21 24.49
CA LEU A 156 21.02 -21.36 25.65
C LEU A 156 20.24 -22.68 25.62
N ALA A 157 19.82 -23.15 24.44
CA ALA A 157 19.18 -24.44 24.28
C ALA A 157 20.11 -25.58 24.74
N GLU A 158 21.35 -25.60 24.26
CA GLU A 158 22.36 -26.61 24.61
C GLU A 158 22.65 -26.63 26.12
N VAL A 159 22.80 -25.46 26.74
CA VAL A 159 23.02 -25.34 28.20
C VAL A 159 21.83 -25.92 28.97
N LEU A 160 20.59 -25.63 28.57
CA LEU A 160 19.40 -26.12 29.26
C LEU A 160 19.19 -27.63 29.08
N LEU A 161 19.51 -28.17 27.90
CA LEU A 161 19.51 -29.62 27.64
C LEU A 161 20.57 -30.32 28.49
N LEU A 162 21.75 -29.71 28.64
CA LEU A 162 22.83 -30.24 29.47
C LEU A 162 22.44 -30.24 30.95
N VAL A 163 21.87 -29.13 31.44
CA VAL A 163 21.37 -29.00 32.81
C VAL A 163 20.29 -30.04 33.11
N SER A 164 19.38 -30.34 32.17
CA SER A 164 18.38 -31.40 32.34
C SER A 164 18.99 -32.81 32.51
N CYS A 165 20.21 -33.05 32.02
CA CYS A 165 20.91 -34.33 32.21
C CYS A 165 21.42 -34.54 33.65
N PHE A 166 21.80 -33.44 34.32
CA PHE A 166 22.51 -33.47 35.61
C PHE A 166 21.64 -33.11 36.81
N LEU A 167 20.50 -32.45 36.61
CA LEU A 167 19.58 -32.13 37.69
C LEU A 167 18.95 -33.38 38.31
N ARG A 168 18.98 -33.47 39.65
CA ARG A 168 18.41 -34.58 40.41
C ARG A 168 16.88 -34.53 40.49
N ASN A 169 16.29 -33.33 40.50
CA ASN A 169 14.86 -33.08 40.72
C ASN A 169 14.33 -32.02 39.75
N GLU A 170 13.52 -32.41 38.76
CA GLU A 170 12.98 -31.48 37.74
C GLU A 170 11.44 -31.30 37.86
N PRO A 171 10.89 -30.07 37.77
CA PRO A 171 9.44 -29.82 37.90
C PRO A 171 8.61 -30.26 36.68
N ARG A 172 7.33 -30.68 36.88
CA ARG A 172 6.38 -31.20 35.86
C ARG A 172 5.08 -30.36 35.70
N MET A 173 4.48 -30.29 34.49
CA MET A 173 3.23 -29.55 34.15
C MET A 173 2.03 -30.47 33.70
N VAL A 174 0.74 -30.18 34.05
CA VAL A 174 -0.47 -31.05 33.79
C VAL A 174 -1.77 -30.29 33.38
N PHE A 175 -2.67 -30.90 32.56
CA PHE A 175 -3.87 -30.27 31.92
C PHE A 175 -5.14 -31.19 31.76
N SER A 176 -6.41 -30.73 31.98
CA SER A 176 -7.67 -31.57 32.01
C SER A 176 -8.90 -31.09 31.14
N ARG A 177 -10.00 -31.90 30.98
CA ARG A 177 -11.00 -31.90 29.85
C ARG A 177 -12.51 -32.05 30.28
N ASN A 178 -13.51 -31.32 29.71
CA ASN A 178 -14.97 -31.56 29.98
C ASN A 178 -16.03 -31.06 28.94
N ARG A 179 -17.27 -31.61 29.00
CA ARG A 179 -18.35 -31.77 27.95
C ARG A 179 -19.23 -30.58 27.49
N SER A 180 -19.17 -29.35 28.04
CA SER A 180 -19.88 -28.18 27.42
C SER A 180 -19.26 -27.67 26.13
N PHE A 181 -18.04 -28.13 25.88
CA PHE A 181 -17.31 -28.04 24.63
C PHE A 181 -18.15 -28.44 23.41
N SER A 182 -18.93 -29.52 23.51
CA SER A 182 -19.53 -30.18 22.35
C SER A 182 -20.63 -29.34 21.69
N ALA A 183 -21.42 -28.60 22.46
CA ALA A 183 -22.56 -27.84 21.92
C ALA A 183 -22.12 -26.60 21.13
N THR A 184 -21.00 -25.97 21.50
CA THR A 184 -20.53 -24.76 20.80
C THR A 184 -19.39 -25.01 19.84
N ALA A 185 -18.62 -26.08 20.04
CA ALA A 185 -17.85 -26.64 18.93
C ALA A 185 -18.77 -27.01 17.76
N PHE A 186 -19.97 -27.53 18.03
CA PHE A 186 -20.98 -27.83 17.00
C PHE A 186 -21.50 -26.58 16.28
N LEU A 187 -21.87 -25.52 17.01
CA LEU A 187 -22.33 -24.26 16.39
C LEU A 187 -21.22 -23.50 15.65
N GLY A 188 -19.99 -23.49 16.18
CA GLY A 188 -18.82 -22.93 15.49
C GLY A 188 -18.41 -23.75 14.26
N ALA A 189 -18.51 -25.07 14.34
CA ALA A 189 -18.29 -25.97 13.20
C ALA A 189 -19.39 -25.81 12.14
N ALA A 190 -20.65 -25.60 12.53
CA ALA A 190 -21.74 -25.33 11.60
C ALA A 190 -21.53 -24.01 10.84
N ALA A 191 -21.13 -22.94 11.53
CA ALA A 191 -20.76 -21.67 10.89
C ALA A 191 -19.53 -21.82 9.95
N ALA A 192 -18.57 -22.68 10.33
CA ALA A 192 -17.42 -23.02 9.51
C ALA A 192 -17.78 -23.79 8.26
N LEU A 193 -18.65 -24.78 8.41
CA LEU A 193 -19.10 -25.63 7.31
C LEU A 193 -19.90 -24.80 6.29
N SER A 194 -20.76 -23.89 6.73
CA SER A 194 -21.49 -22.97 5.84
C SER A 194 -20.55 -22.07 5.03
N PHE A 195 -19.44 -21.64 5.62
CA PHE A 195 -18.45 -20.79 4.96
C PHE A 195 -17.54 -21.58 4.00
N VAL A 196 -17.15 -22.81 4.36
CA VAL A 196 -16.42 -23.73 3.47
C VAL A 196 -17.30 -24.18 2.30
N LEU A 197 -18.60 -24.41 2.54
CA LEU A 197 -19.57 -24.71 1.50
C LEU A 197 -19.67 -23.54 0.51
N ALA A 198 -19.71 -22.29 1.00
CA ALA A 198 -19.68 -21.11 0.15
C ALA A 198 -18.38 -20.98 -0.70
N MET A 199 -17.23 -21.41 -0.17
CA MET A 199 -15.97 -21.48 -0.93
C MET A 199 -15.97 -22.61 -1.97
N HIS A 200 -16.56 -23.76 -1.63
CA HIS A 200 -16.56 -24.95 -2.48
C HIS A 200 -17.57 -24.85 -3.64
N THR A 201 -18.70 -24.17 -3.45
CA THR A 201 -19.74 -24.03 -4.48
C THR A 201 -19.34 -23.13 -5.65
N PHE A 202 -18.30 -22.28 -5.51
CA PHE A 202 -17.89 -21.36 -6.59
C PHE A 202 -16.35 -21.21 -6.72
N PRO A 203 -15.65 -22.26 -7.19
CA PRO A 203 -14.20 -22.20 -7.43
C PRO A 203 -13.93 -21.63 -8.84
N GLY A 204 -13.50 -20.36 -8.91
CA GLY A 204 -12.92 -19.78 -10.13
C GLY A 204 -13.40 -18.38 -10.44
N GLY A 205 -12.50 -17.39 -10.29
CA GLY A 205 -12.65 -16.05 -10.84
C GLY A 205 -12.96 -14.94 -9.82
N TYR A 206 -13.85 -15.18 -8.86
CA TYR A 206 -14.21 -14.18 -7.83
C TYR A 206 -14.15 -14.80 -6.44
N ASN A 207 -13.14 -14.41 -5.64
CA ASN A 207 -13.01 -14.83 -4.25
C ASN A 207 -13.19 -13.61 -3.33
N PRO A 208 -14.37 -13.42 -2.70
CA PRO A 208 -14.60 -12.31 -1.77
C PRO A 208 -13.61 -12.33 -0.58
N LEU A 209 -13.01 -13.48 -0.26
CA LEU A 209 -12.03 -13.61 0.81
C LEU A 209 -10.65 -13.02 0.45
N MET A 210 -10.31 -12.86 -0.84
CA MET A 210 -9.09 -12.14 -1.27
C MET A 210 -9.13 -10.65 -0.94
N ARG A 211 -10.33 -10.07 -0.81
CA ARG A 211 -10.54 -8.67 -0.46
C ARG A 211 -10.86 -8.46 1.03
N MET A 212 -11.11 -9.53 1.78
CA MET A 212 -11.51 -9.43 3.18
C MET A 212 -10.39 -8.79 4.01
N LEU A 213 -9.17 -9.31 3.93
CA LEU A 213 -8.10 -8.89 4.83
C LEU A 213 -7.22 -7.76 4.29
N SER A 214 -7.36 -7.42 3.01
CA SER A 214 -6.60 -6.38 2.30
C SER A 214 -7.09 -4.95 2.51
N ALA A 215 -8.32 -4.76 3.01
CA ALA A 215 -8.98 -3.46 3.12
C ALA A 215 -8.43 -2.54 4.22
N LEU A 216 -7.49 -3.01 5.05
CA LEU A 216 -6.76 -2.19 6.02
C LEU A 216 -5.51 -1.54 5.40
N GLY A 217 -5.32 -1.68 4.09
CA GLY A 217 -4.09 -1.33 3.39
C GLY A 217 -3.09 -2.50 3.41
N ARG A 218 -2.10 -2.44 2.55
CA ARG A 218 -1.01 -3.41 2.46
C ARG A 218 0.33 -2.70 2.65
N THR A 219 1.22 -3.31 3.41
CA THR A 219 2.63 -2.91 3.50
C THR A 219 3.43 -3.87 2.63
N GLU A 220 4.27 -3.33 1.75
CA GLU A 220 5.16 -4.18 0.97
C GLU A 220 6.43 -4.45 1.77
N MET A 221 6.69 -5.71 2.08
CA MET A 221 7.98 -6.14 2.63
C MET A 221 8.57 -7.17 1.69
N ARG A 222 9.58 -6.72 0.93
CA ARG A 222 10.39 -7.54 0.01
C ARG A 222 9.56 -8.27 -1.05
N LEU A 223 8.80 -7.49 -1.83
CA LEU A 223 8.01 -7.98 -2.96
C LEU A 223 6.85 -8.93 -2.56
N VAL A 224 6.60 -9.07 -1.27
CA VAL A 224 5.42 -9.75 -0.72
C VAL A 224 4.59 -8.68 -0.04
N GLU A 225 3.36 -8.51 -0.51
CA GLU A 225 2.40 -7.58 0.09
C GLU A 225 1.82 -8.18 1.38
N TRP A 226 1.95 -7.48 2.49
CA TRP A 226 1.42 -7.88 3.79
C TRP A 226 0.20 -7.00 4.12
N PRO A 227 -1.00 -7.57 4.26
CA PRO A 227 -2.14 -6.77 4.68
C PRO A 227 -1.98 -6.30 6.14
N TRP A 228 -2.45 -5.10 6.49
CA TRP A 228 -2.34 -4.60 7.87
C TRP A 228 -3.04 -5.48 8.91
N SER A 229 -4.05 -6.23 8.49
CA SER A 229 -4.68 -7.28 9.32
C SER A 229 -3.69 -8.31 9.84
N HIS A 230 -2.60 -8.56 9.11
CA HIS A 230 -1.51 -9.46 9.49
C HIS A 230 -0.79 -8.99 10.76
N TYR A 231 -0.54 -7.69 10.92
CA TYR A 231 0.04 -7.13 12.14
C TYR A 231 -0.94 -7.20 13.33
N LEU A 232 -2.23 -7.01 13.08
CA LEU A 232 -3.27 -7.18 14.11
C LEU A 232 -3.34 -8.65 14.58
N PHE A 233 -3.12 -9.62 13.69
CA PHE A 233 -3.02 -11.03 14.06
C PHE A 233 -1.73 -11.36 14.82
N VAL A 234 -0.60 -10.78 14.44
CA VAL A 234 0.67 -10.89 15.20
C VAL A 234 0.52 -10.27 16.60
N ALA A 235 -0.18 -9.14 16.73
CA ALA A 235 -0.54 -8.58 18.02
C ALA A 235 -1.48 -9.51 18.79
N GLY A 236 -2.48 -10.10 18.13
CA GLY A 236 -3.36 -11.13 18.72
C GLY A 236 -2.58 -12.37 19.20
N MET A 237 -1.55 -12.80 18.48
CA MET A 237 -0.62 -13.87 18.88
C MET A 237 0.16 -13.44 20.13
N PHE A 238 0.70 -12.22 20.17
CA PHE A 238 1.40 -11.67 21.33
C PHE A 238 0.49 -11.61 22.57
N PHE A 239 -0.76 -11.14 22.44
CA PHE A 239 -1.73 -11.12 23.53
C PHE A 239 -2.20 -12.51 23.95
N SER A 240 -2.31 -13.46 23.02
CA SER A 240 -2.64 -14.85 23.32
C SER A 240 -1.50 -15.53 24.09
N VAL A 241 -0.25 -15.24 23.75
CA VAL A 241 0.94 -15.68 24.49
C VAL A 241 1.02 -15.02 25.87
N LEU A 242 0.73 -13.72 26.00
CA LEU A 242 0.62 -13.05 27.30
C LEU A 242 -0.52 -13.64 28.15
N ALA A 243 -1.62 -14.03 27.53
CA ALA A 243 -2.71 -14.75 28.19
C ALA A 243 -2.30 -16.18 28.59
N VAL A 244 -1.41 -16.87 27.86
CA VAL A 244 -0.79 -18.13 28.31
C VAL A 244 0.02 -17.90 29.58
N VAL A 245 0.85 -16.85 29.60
CA VAL A 245 1.72 -16.53 30.74
C VAL A 245 0.91 -16.10 31.98
N SER A 246 -0.19 -15.36 31.80
CA SER A 246 -1.01 -14.87 32.91
C SER A 246 -2.09 -15.86 33.38
N ALA A 247 -2.72 -16.60 32.46
CA ALA A 247 -3.90 -17.44 32.75
C ALA A 247 -3.56 -18.93 33.03
N ALA A 248 -2.44 -19.46 32.53
CA ALA A 248 -2.04 -20.85 32.79
C ALA A 248 -1.71 -21.12 34.27
N ARG A 249 -1.46 -20.07 35.07
CA ARG A 249 -1.23 -20.22 36.51
C ARG A 249 -2.50 -20.21 37.38
N ARG A 250 -3.67 -19.75 36.91
CA ARG A 250 -4.85 -19.55 37.80
C ARG A 250 -6.25 -19.83 37.22
N ALA A 251 -6.49 -19.86 35.90
CA ALA A 251 -7.86 -19.65 35.37
C ALA A 251 -8.61 -20.88 34.80
N GLY A 252 -8.02 -22.08 34.72
CA GLY A 252 -8.73 -23.29 34.28
C GLY A 252 -9.22 -23.29 32.82
N LEU A 253 -8.55 -22.56 31.91
CA LEU A 253 -8.84 -22.50 30.48
C LEU A 253 -8.62 -23.86 29.77
N SER A 254 -9.30 -24.08 28.62
CA SER A 254 -9.10 -25.27 27.78
C SER A 254 -7.68 -25.26 27.21
N PRO A 255 -6.83 -26.22 27.58
CA PRO A 255 -5.47 -26.36 27.04
C PRO A 255 -5.51 -26.56 25.52
N TRP A 256 -6.52 -27.27 25.04
CA TRP A 256 -6.76 -27.53 23.63
C TRP A 256 -7.24 -26.32 22.85
N GLY A 257 -8.09 -25.48 23.46
CA GLY A 257 -8.57 -24.27 22.81
C GLY A 257 -7.43 -23.28 22.63
N LEU A 258 -6.62 -23.13 23.66
CA LEU A 258 -5.44 -22.27 23.61
C LEU A 258 -4.42 -22.74 22.57
N ALA A 259 -4.15 -24.05 22.55
CA ALA A 259 -3.23 -24.67 21.60
C ALA A 259 -3.68 -24.49 20.14
N LEU A 260 -4.95 -24.73 19.82
CA LEU A 260 -5.50 -24.50 18.47
C LEU A 260 -5.54 -23.03 18.10
N ASN A 261 -5.82 -22.15 19.06
CA ASN A 261 -5.88 -20.71 18.81
C ASN A 261 -4.51 -20.17 18.41
N ILE A 262 -3.49 -20.51 19.18
CA ILE A 262 -2.09 -20.15 18.89
C ILE A 262 -1.64 -20.76 17.57
N ALA A 263 -1.95 -22.04 17.33
CA ALA A 263 -1.59 -22.71 16.08
C ALA A 263 -2.20 -22.01 14.87
N GLY A 264 -3.48 -21.64 14.93
CA GLY A 264 -4.15 -20.91 13.85
C GLY A 264 -3.62 -19.49 13.65
N LEU A 265 -3.38 -18.74 14.73
CA LEU A 265 -2.81 -17.39 14.63
C LEU A 265 -1.38 -17.41 14.08
N ALA A 266 -0.56 -18.38 14.50
CA ALA A 266 0.78 -18.60 13.95
C ALA A 266 0.72 -19.02 12.48
N TRP A 267 -0.25 -19.85 12.11
CA TRP A 267 -0.48 -20.28 10.73
C TRP A 267 -0.83 -19.13 9.80
N ILE A 268 -1.74 -18.25 10.24
CA ILE A 268 -2.08 -17.00 9.54
C ILE A 268 -0.84 -16.11 9.42
N ALA A 269 -0.06 -15.98 10.50
CA ALA A 269 1.15 -15.16 10.52
C ALA A 269 2.23 -15.66 9.54
N LEU A 270 2.34 -16.98 9.36
CA LEU A 270 3.38 -17.61 8.53
C LEU A 270 2.95 -17.83 7.07
N VAL A 271 1.65 -17.95 6.78
CA VAL A 271 1.11 -18.14 5.44
C VAL A 271 0.17 -16.97 5.10
N PRO A 272 0.67 -15.90 4.47
CA PRO A 272 -0.16 -14.78 4.08
C PRO A 272 -1.12 -15.13 2.94
N GLU A 273 -2.22 -14.38 2.85
CA GLU A 273 -3.35 -14.64 1.93
C GLU A 273 -2.95 -14.69 0.45
N ASN A 274 -1.90 -13.95 0.07
CA ASN A 274 -1.37 -13.86 -1.28
C ASN A 274 -0.43 -15.02 -1.66
N VAL A 275 0.00 -15.82 -0.68
CA VAL A 275 0.86 -17.00 -0.92
C VAL A 275 -0.01 -18.23 -1.18
N ASN A 276 -0.98 -18.50 -0.30
CA ASN A 276 -1.93 -19.60 -0.50
C ASN A 276 -3.21 -19.38 0.33
N MET A 277 -4.25 -18.89 -0.34
CA MET A 277 -5.52 -18.52 0.28
C MET A 277 -6.22 -19.67 1.01
N LEU A 278 -6.18 -20.88 0.45
CA LEU A 278 -6.81 -22.06 1.06
C LEU A 278 -6.16 -22.38 2.41
N ILE A 279 -4.83 -22.34 2.45
CA ILE A 279 -4.03 -22.62 3.63
C ILE A 279 -4.14 -21.49 4.66
N HIS A 280 -4.16 -20.23 4.21
CA HIS A 280 -4.38 -19.06 5.09
C HIS A 280 -5.72 -19.16 5.83
N ASN A 281 -6.81 -19.49 5.11
CA ASN A 281 -8.13 -19.64 5.69
C ASN A 281 -8.20 -20.81 6.68
N ALA A 282 -7.46 -21.90 6.44
CA ALA A 282 -7.34 -22.98 7.42
C ALA A 282 -6.74 -22.48 8.76
N GLY A 283 -5.78 -21.56 8.71
CA GLY A 283 -5.25 -20.87 9.89
C GLY A 283 -6.29 -20.03 10.63
N CYS A 284 -7.09 -19.25 9.89
CA CYS A 284 -8.22 -18.48 10.44
C CYS A 284 -9.23 -19.37 11.19
N TRP A 285 -9.53 -20.54 10.63
CA TRP A 285 -10.41 -21.53 11.27
C TRP A 285 -9.83 -22.11 12.54
N LEU A 286 -8.56 -22.53 12.52
CA LEU A 286 -7.87 -23.04 13.70
C LEU A 286 -7.86 -22.00 14.83
N ALA A 287 -7.63 -20.72 14.48
CA ALA A 287 -7.65 -19.62 15.43
C ALA A 287 -9.05 -19.45 16.05
N ALA A 288 -10.09 -19.34 15.23
CA ALA A 288 -11.46 -19.16 15.69
C ALA A 288 -11.97 -20.34 16.54
N ILE A 289 -11.71 -21.58 16.10
CA ILE A 289 -12.08 -22.79 16.83
C ILE A 289 -11.39 -22.81 18.19
N GLY A 290 -10.08 -22.54 18.24
CA GLY A 290 -9.34 -22.49 19.48
C GLY A 290 -9.87 -21.44 20.46
N GLY A 291 -10.16 -20.23 19.97
CA GLY A 291 -10.74 -19.14 20.77
C GLY A 291 -12.13 -19.52 21.32
N GLY A 292 -12.97 -20.14 20.50
CA GLY A 292 -14.24 -20.72 20.92
C GLY A 292 -14.07 -21.73 22.05
N MET A 293 -13.16 -22.69 21.90
CA MET A 293 -12.90 -23.72 22.90
C MET A 293 -12.40 -23.15 24.25
N MET A 294 -11.70 -22.01 24.23
CA MET A 294 -11.29 -21.29 25.44
C MET A 294 -12.47 -20.61 26.16
N LEU A 295 -13.41 -19.99 25.42
CA LEU A 295 -14.65 -19.41 25.97
C LEU A 295 -15.48 -20.46 26.74
N PHE A 296 -15.58 -21.68 26.22
CA PHE A 296 -16.44 -22.73 26.79
C PHE A 296 -15.83 -23.46 27.98
N ALA A 297 -14.50 -23.50 28.10
CA ALA A 297 -13.83 -24.11 29.25
C ALA A 297 -13.69 -23.20 30.47
N TRP A 298 -14.04 -21.91 30.34
CA TRP A 298 -14.15 -20.96 31.43
C TRP A 298 -15.28 -21.34 32.40
N ARG A 299 -15.04 -22.32 33.29
CA ARG A 299 -16.11 -22.93 34.10
C ARG A 299 -15.98 -22.79 35.61
N ARG A 300 -15.04 -22.00 36.17
CA ARG A 300 -14.76 -22.09 37.62
C ARG A 300 -14.85 -20.86 38.53
N GLU A 301 -15.30 -19.69 38.08
CA GLU A 301 -15.59 -18.59 39.03
C GLU A 301 -16.95 -17.92 38.75
N GLU A 302 -17.77 -17.81 39.80
CA GLU A 302 -19.22 -17.60 39.72
C GLU A 302 -19.75 -16.21 39.36
N PRO A 303 -19.04 -15.05 39.39
CA PRO A 303 -19.73 -13.79 39.13
C PRO A 303 -19.94 -13.45 37.62
N ALA A 304 -19.52 -14.30 36.68
CA ALA A 304 -19.45 -13.94 35.25
C ALA A 304 -20.41 -14.70 34.31
N ARG A 305 -21.62 -15.07 34.75
CA ARG A 305 -22.60 -15.73 33.85
C ARG A 305 -23.14 -14.78 32.77
N HIS A 306 -23.46 -13.53 33.13
CA HIS A 306 -23.95 -12.50 32.20
C HIS A 306 -22.87 -11.99 31.26
N ILE A 307 -21.66 -11.73 31.79
CA ILE A 307 -20.48 -11.31 31.01
C ILE A 307 -20.10 -12.36 29.97
N ARG A 308 -20.18 -13.65 30.32
CA ARG A 308 -19.91 -14.76 29.39
C ARG A 308 -20.96 -14.88 28.29
N ARG A 309 -22.25 -14.72 28.61
CA ARG A 309 -23.31 -14.68 27.60
C ARG A 309 -23.12 -13.49 26.66
N ALA A 310 -22.77 -12.32 27.20
CA ALA A 310 -22.48 -11.12 26.41
C ALA A 310 -21.31 -11.33 25.44
N TRP A 311 -20.17 -11.88 25.89
CA TRP A 311 -19.03 -12.17 25.00
C TRP A 311 -19.33 -13.27 23.98
N THR A 312 -20.10 -14.29 24.35
CA THR A 312 -20.52 -15.34 23.41
C THR A 312 -21.39 -14.74 22.31
N ILE A 313 -22.34 -13.87 22.66
CA ILE A 313 -23.19 -13.15 21.71
C ILE A 313 -22.36 -12.18 20.86
N ALA A 314 -21.46 -11.40 21.48
CA ALA A 314 -20.62 -10.41 20.81
C ALA A 314 -19.56 -11.01 19.85
N LEU A 315 -19.30 -12.32 19.91
CA LEU A 315 -18.40 -13.01 18.99
C LEU A 315 -19.18 -13.87 17.98
N VAL A 316 -20.19 -14.61 18.41
CA VAL A 316 -20.95 -15.51 17.53
C VAL A 316 -21.86 -14.73 16.57
N LEU A 317 -22.51 -13.66 17.05
CA LEU A 317 -23.45 -12.89 16.24
C LEU A 317 -22.75 -12.15 15.09
N PRO A 318 -21.60 -11.45 15.28
CA PRO A 318 -20.90 -10.83 14.16
C PRO A 318 -20.31 -11.82 13.17
N ILE A 319 -19.84 -13.00 13.63
CA ILE A 319 -19.36 -14.06 12.74
C ILE A 319 -20.50 -14.61 11.88
N ALA A 320 -21.67 -14.87 12.48
CA ALA A 320 -22.85 -15.31 11.75
C ALA A 320 -23.35 -14.23 10.76
N ALA A 321 -23.38 -12.97 11.18
CA ALA A 321 -23.76 -11.84 10.33
C ALA A 321 -22.78 -11.65 9.16
N MET A 322 -21.48 -11.78 9.41
CA MET A 322 -20.44 -11.75 8.37
C MET A 322 -20.60 -12.91 7.38
N GLY A 323 -20.86 -14.12 7.87
CA GLY A 323 -21.14 -15.29 7.03
C GLY A 323 -22.37 -15.09 6.14
N LEU A 324 -23.47 -14.57 6.71
CA LEU A 324 -24.67 -14.24 5.95
C LEU A 324 -24.41 -13.12 4.92
N ALA A 325 -23.69 -12.06 5.29
CA ALA A 325 -23.36 -10.97 4.39
C ALA A 325 -22.46 -11.43 3.23
N LEU A 326 -21.56 -12.38 3.45
CA LEU A 326 -20.77 -13.01 2.40
C LEU A 326 -21.63 -13.83 1.44
N VAL A 327 -22.61 -14.59 1.95
CA VAL A 327 -23.57 -15.32 1.12
C VAL A 327 -24.41 -14.35 0.30
N LEU A 328 -24.99 -13.33 0.93
CA LEU A 328 -25.78 -12.30 0.23
C LEU A 328 -24.94 -11.54 -0.80
N HIS A 329 -23.68 -11.27 -0.50
CA HIS A 329 -22.77 -10.63 -1.43
C HIS A 329 -22.45 -11.51 -2.63
N ALA A 330 -22.21 -12.81 -2.41
CA ALA A 330 -22.00 -13.78 -3.48
C ALA A 330 -23.23 -13.90 -4.39
N LEU A 331 -24.44 -13.77 -3.82
CA LEU A 331 -25.69 -13.68 -4.57
C LEU A 331 -25.91 -12.32 -5.25
N LYS A 332 -24.92 -11.41 -5.21
CA LYS A 332 -24.98 -10.03 -5.71
C LYS A 332 -26.12 -9.18 -5.12
N VAL A 333 -26.65 -9.59 -3.96
CA VAL A 333 -27.71 -8.87 -3.24
C VAL A 333 -27.14 -7.67 -2.48
N VAL A 334 -25.91 -7.78 -1.97
CA VAL A 334 -25.22 -6.69 -1.25
C VAL A 334 -23.79 -6.48 -1.79
N PRO A 335 -23.25 -5.25 -1.81
CA PRO A 335 -21.87 -5.00 -2.25
C PRO A 335 -20.84 -5.50 -1.22
N PHE A 336 -19.63 -5.83 -1.67
CA PHE A 336 -18.56 -6.38 -0.80
C PHE A 336 -18.12 -5.36 0.25
N ALA A 337 -17.72 -4.18 -0.19
CA ALA A 337 -17.53 -3.03 0.66
C ALA A 337 -18.77 -2.12 0.57
N PRO A 338 -19.19 -1.46 1.65
CA PRO A 338 -18.54 -1.45 2.98
C PRO A 338 -19.03 -2.55 3.93
N LEU A 339 -20.10 -3.29 3.59
CA LEU A 339 -20.81 -4.14 4.55
C LEU A 339 -19.98 -5.33 5.05
N VAL A 340 -19.43 -6.14 4.14
CA VAL A 340 -18.67 -7.35 4.50
C VAL A 340 -17.37 -6.97 5.19
N THR A 341 -16.67 -5.97 4.66
CA THR A 341 -15.41 -5.47 5.23
C THR A 341 -15.60 -4.86 6.62
N THR A 342 -16.77 -4.27 6.90
CA THR A 342 -17.04 -3.70 8.23
C THR A 342 -17.45 -4.76 9.24
N LEU A 343 -18.29 -5.73 8.86
CA LEU A 343 -18.61 -6.87 9.73
C LEU A 343 -17.36 -7.65 10.12
N GLN A 344 -16.41 -7.78 9.20
CA GLN A 344 -15.11 -8.37 9.48
C GLN A 344 -14.26 -7.57 10.47
N LYS A 345 -14.20 -6.23 10.35
CA LYS A 345 -13.52 -5.37 11.34
C LYS A 345 -14.15 -5.54 12.72
N ILE A 346 -15.47 -5.62 12.79
CA ILE A 346 -16.20 -5.86 14.04
C ILE A 346 -15.80 -7.22 14.63
N VAL A 347 -15.71 -8.28 13.83
CA VAL A 347 -15.27 -9.61 14.30
C VAL A 347 -13.85 -9.57 14.87
N ILE A 348 -12.89 -8.96 14.14
CA ILE A 348 -11.49 -8.88 14.57
C ILE A 348 -11.35 -8.06 15.85
N LEU A 349 -12.01 -6.90 15.91
CA LEU A 349 -11.93 -6.01 17.07
C LEU A 349 -12.63 -6.60 18.30
N SER A 350 -13.79 -7.25 18.12
CA SER A 350 -14.45 -7.99 19.20
C SER A 350 -13.56 -9.10 19.75
N PHE A 351 -12.83 -9.79 18.87
CA PHE A 351 -11.90 -10.85 19.28
C PHE A 351 -10.65 -10.32 19.99
N ALA A 352 -10.03 -9.24 19.48
CA ALA A 352 -8.89 -8.60 20.13
C ALA A 352 -9.26 -7.97 21.48
N ALA A 353 -10.41 -7.30 21.56
CA ALA A 353 -10.97 -6.75 22.79
C ALA A 353 -11.22 -7.85 23.83
N TRP A 354 -11.71 -9.01 23.38
CA TRP A 354 -11.89 -10.16 24.25
C TRP A 354 -10.55 -10.68 24.81
N LEU A 355 -9.53 -10.87 23.97
CA LEU A 355 -8.19 -11.29 24.40
C LEU A 355 -7.54 -10.30 25.37
N LEU A 356 -7.70 -8.99 25.13
CA LEU A 356 -7.25 -7.94 26.03
C LEU A 356 -7.97 -8.01 27.37
N PHE A 357 -9.30 -8.14 27.37
CA PHE A 357 -10.08 -8.35 28.59
C PHE A 357 -9.61 -9.59 29.37
N LEU A 358 -9.23 -10.67 28.68
CA LEU A 358 -8.66 -11.85 29.32
C LEU A 358 -7.29 -11.59 29.98
N SER A 359 -6.41 -10.87 29.29
CA SER A 359 -5.09 -10.52 29.83
C SER A 359 -5.16 -9.57 31.04
N ALA A 360 -6.18 -8.70 31.10
CA ALA A 360 -6.31 -7.64 32.10
C ALA A 360 -6.95 -8.08 33.44
N LYS A 361 -7.45 -9.32 33.54
CA LYS A 361 -8.20 -9.83 34.69
C LYS A 361 -7.40 -9.90 36.01
N GLY A 362 -6.11 -9.57 35.99
CA GLY A 362 -5.25 -9.41 37.16
C GLY A 362 -5.25 -8.02 37.81
N ALA A 363 -5.90 -7.00 37.23
CA ALA A 363 -5.65 -5.58 37.54
C ALA A 363 -6.83 -4.77 38.14
N GLY A 364 -7.84 -5.39 38.77
CA GLY A 364 -8.88 -4.68 39.53
C GLY A 364 -9.84 -3.80 38.69
N LEU A 365 -10.27 -2.64 39.22
CA LEU A 365 -11.30 -1.72 38.66
C LEU A 365 -10.96 -1.22 37.24
N ALA A 366 -9.67 -1.07 36.93
CA ALA A 366 -9.19 -0.70 35.60
C ALA A 366 -9.61 -1.71 34.51
N SER A 367 -9.70 -3.00 34.83
CA SER A 367 -10.14 -4.03 33.88
C SER A 367 -11.61 -3.94 33.50
N ARG A 368 -12.46 -3.40 34.40
CA ARG A 368 -13.90 -3.17 34.15
C ARG A 368 -14.12 -1.95 33.26
N ILE A 369 -13.33 -0.89 33.46
CA ILE A 369 -13.38 0.34 32.67
C ILE A 369 -12.81 0.09 31.27
N VAL A 370 -11.66 -0.60 31.15
CA VAL A 370 -11.08 -1.00 29.85
C VAL A 370 -12.03 -1.94 29.11
N GLY A 371 -12.65 -2.92 29.78
CA GLY A 371 -13.66 -3.79 29.16
C GLY A 371 -14.91 -3.05 28.67
N ALA A 372 -15.37 -2.01 29.38
CA ALA A 372 -16.52 -1.19 28.98
C ALA A 372 -16.17 -0.25 27.80
N ILE A 373 -15.01 0.41 27.85
CA ILE A 373 -14.51 1.28 26.77
C ILE A 373 -14.33 0.46 25.47
N PHE A 374 -13.77 -0.75 25.56
CA PHE A 374 -13.60 -1.64 24.41
C PHE A 374 -14.90 -2.32 23.93
N MET A 375 -15.96 -2.40 24.75
CA MET A 375 -17.29 -2.82 24.28
C MET A 375 -17.97 -1.73 23.43
N CYS A 376 -17.71 -0.46 23.72
CA CYS A 376 -18.24 0.67 22.95
C CYS A 376 -17.37 1.01 21.73
N PHE A 377 -16.08 0.69 21.75
CA PHE A 377 -15.11 1.06 20.71
C PHE A 377 -15.43 0.51 19.30
N PRO A 378 -15.85 -0.75 19.09
CA PRO A 378 -16.24 -1.24 17.76
C PRO A 378 -17.49 -0.53 17.23
N VAL A 379 -18.41 -0.14 18.11
CA VAL A 379 -19.64 0.58 17.75
C VAL A 379 -19.31 2.04 17.42
N LEU A 380 -18.44 2.68 18.20
CA LEU A 380 -17.95 4.05 17.95
C LEU A 380 -17.04 4.13 16.71
N LEU A 381 -16.21 3.12 16.46
CA LEU A 381 -15.37 3.03 15.28
C LEU A 381 -16.19 2.66 14.03
N ALA A 382 -17.21 1.80 14.17
CA ALA A 382 -18.18 1.56 13.10
C ALA A 382 -18.97 2.83 12.79
N ALA A 383 -19.42 3.58 13.80
CA ALA A 383 -20.02 4.89 13.60
C ALA A 383 -19.05 5.86 12.92
N PHE A 384 -17.78 5.92 13.33
CA PHE A 384 -16.75 6.78 12.71
C PHE A 384 -16.42 6.38 11.26
N LEU A 385 -16.45 5.08 10.93
CA LEU A 385 -16.17 4.56 9.59
C LEU A 385 -17.40 4.58 8.66
N PHE A 386 -18.63 4.47 9.19
CA PHE A 386 -19.87 4.57 8.43
C PHE A 386 -20.39 6.01 8.30
N LEU A 387 -20.04 6.91 9.23
CA LEU A 387 -20.47 8.31 9.21
C LEU A 387 -19.44 9.26 8.56
N ARG A 388 -18.32 8.76 8.04
CA ARG A 388 -17.52 9.55 7.08
C ARG A 388 -18.18 9.44 5.71
N PRO A 389 -18.78 10.51 5.17
CA PRO A 389 -19.11 10.56 3.76
C PRO A 389 -17.78 10.62 3.01
N ASN A 390 -17.32 9.49 2.45
CA ASN A 390 -16.16 9.51 1.57
C ASN A 390 -16.66 9.82 0.16
N GLY A 391 -16.30 11.00 -0.32
CA GLY A 391 -16.69 11.53 -1.62
C GLY A 391 -17.68 12.67 -1.51
N CYS A 392 -17.47 13.69 -2.34
CA CYS A 392 -18.44 14.76 -2.52
C CYS A 392 -18.99 14.67 -3.94
N SER A 393 -20.30 14.60 -4.07
CA SER A 393 -20.96 14.72 -5.36
C SER A 393 -20.86 16.15 -5.88
N VAL A 394 -20.92 16.32 -7.20
CA VAL A 394 -21.05 17.65 -7.84
C VAL A 394 -22.22 18.43 -7.21
N ALA A 395 -23.34 17.77 -6.95
CA ALA A 395 -24.51 18.39 -6.33
C ALA A 395 -24.27 18.86 -4.89
N GLU A 396 -23.40 18.21 -4.13
CA GLU A 396 -23.04 18.64 -2.78
C GLU A 396 -22.08 19.82 -2.80
N LEU A 397 -21.06 19.81 -3.67
CA LEU A 397 -20.18 20.96 -3.87
C LEU A 397 -20.95 22.21 -4.32
N LEU A 398 -21.94 22.04 -5.20
CA LEU A 398 -22.77 23.14 -5.67
C LEU A 398 -23.70 23.72 -4.59
N LYS A 399 -24.01 22.98 -3.52
CA LYS A 399 -24.77 23.53 -2.38
C LYS A 399 -23.95 24.51 -1.54
N GLU A 400 -22.62 24.45 -1.63
CA GLU A 400 -21.69 25.26 -0.83
C GLU A 400 -21.38 26.63 -1.46
N VAL A 401 -21.95 26.93 -2.64
CA VAL A 401 -21.58 28.10 -3.43
C VAL A 401 -22.81 28.96 -3.76
N SER A 402 -22.80 30.20 -3.26
CA SER A 402 -23.65 31.29 -3.74
C SER A 402 -23.28 31.67 -5.18
N PRO A 403 -24.20 32.19 -6.02
CA PRO A 403 -23.87 32.67 -7.36
C PRO A 403 -22.66 33.61 -7.32
N ASP A 404 -21.63 33.31 -8.11
CA ASP A 404 -20.38 34.08 -8.14
C ASP A 404 -20.63 35.52 -8.62
N ALA A 405 -19.85 36.46 -8.07
CA ALA A 405 -19.74 37.81 -8.60
C ALA A 405 -19.13 37.77 -10.01
N ALA A 406 -19.58 38.67 -10.88
CA ALA A 406 -19.09 38.77 -12.25
C ALA A 406 -17.57 38.98 -12.30
N ASP A 407 -16.89 38.29 -13.23
CA ASP A 407 -15.46 38.42 -13.44
C ASP A 407 -15.05 39.87 -13.78
N ALA A 408 -13.85 40.26 -13.38
CA ALA A 408 -13.23 41.52 -13.77
C ALA A 408 -13.03 41.61 -15.31
N PRO A 409 -12.90 42.84 -15.87
CA PRO A 409 -12.81 43.06 -17.32
C PRO A 409 -11.67 42.27 -17.99
N ARG A 410 -12.00 41.65 -19.13
CA ARG A 410 -11.19 40.65 -19.86
C ARG A 410 -10.21 41.23 -20.88
N ASP A 411 -10.26 42.53 -21.13
CA ASP A 411 -9.55 43.20 -22.22
C ASP A 411 -8.46 44.14 -21.69
N ARG A 412 -7.61 43.62 -20.81
CA ARG A 412 -6.40 44.35 -20.44
C ARG A 412 -5.37 44.17 -21.56
N PRO A 413 -4.52 45.15 -21.86
CA PRO A 413 -3.36 44.91 -22.71
C PRO A 413 -2.37 43.96 -22.04
N LEU A 414 -1.47 43.36 -22.83
CA LEU A 414 -0.34 42.59 -22.30
C LEU A 414 0.61 43.53 -21.55
N THR A 415 1.09 43.06 -20.39
CA THR A 415 2.07 43.79 -19.59
C THR A 415 3.50 43.51 -20.04
N ALA A 416 4.44 44.39 -19.68
CA ALA A 416 5.86 44.17 -19.95
C ALA A 416 6.37 42.86 -19.33
N ASP A 417 5.88 42.50 -18.15
CA ASP A 417 6.21 41.22 -17.52
C ASP A 417 5.69 40.04 -18.32
N GLU A 418 4.45 40.06 -18.81
CA GLU A 418 3.93 38.95 -19.65
C GLU A 418 4.74 38.77 -20.93
N LEU A 419 5.15 39.86 -21.57
CA LEU A 419 6.01 39.83 -22.75
C LEU A 419 7.43 39.34 -22.42
N ALA A 420 7.98 39.70 -21.26
CA ALA A 420 9.26 39.18 -20.77
C ALA A 420 9.20 37.68 -20.45
N GLY A 421 8.08 37.21 -19.88
CA GLY A 421 7.81 35.80 -19.66
C GLY A 421 7.72 35.02 -20.97
N LEU A 422 7.03 35.56 -21.97
CA LEU A 422 6.99 34.97 -23.31
C LEU A 422 8.38 34.94 -23.98
N ALA A 423 9.15 36.02 -23.88
CA ALA A 423 10.51 36.08 -24.39
C ALA A 423 11.42 35.04 -23.70
N TRP A 424 11.23 34.82 -22.39
CA TRP A 424 11.97 33.79 -21.67
C TRP A 424 11.57 32.38 -22.13
N LEU A 425 10.27 32.13 -22.38
CA LEU A 425 9.79 30.87 -22.96
C LEU A 425 10.34 30.62 -24.36
N GLU A 426 10.42 31.64 -25.21
CA GLU A 426 11.07 31.54 -26.53
C GLU A 426 12.55 31.18 -26.41
N HIS A 427 13.24 31.83 -25.46
CA HIS A 427 14.66 31.56 -25.23
C HIS A 427 14.90 30.12 -24.78
N VAL A 428 14.25 29.68 -23.69
CA VAL A 428 14.49 28.36 -23.10
C VAL A 428 14.02 27.22 -23.99
N THR A 429 13.07 27.45 -24.91
CA THR A 429 12.58 26.40 -25.81
C THR A 429 13.32 26.32 -27.13
N GLY A 430 13.87 27.43 -27.64
CA GLY A 430 14.32 27.51 -29.03
C GLY A 430 15.61 28.28 -29.34
N THR A 431 16.23 29.00 -28.39
CA THR A 431 17.45 29.80 -28.70
C THR A 431 18.67 29.48 -27.84
N LEU A 432 18.58 28.47 -26.97
CA LEU A 432 19.72 28.01 -26.18
C LEU A 432 20.82 27.43 -27.07
N ASP A 433 22.08 27.70 -26.73
CA ASP A 433 23.21 26.96 -27.29
C ASP A 433 23.31 25.52 -26.71
N ASP A 434 24.20 24.69 -27.25
CA ASP A 434 24.35 23.29 -26.79
C ASP A 434 24.71 23.15 -25.30
N LYS A 435 25.43 24.11 -24.73
CA LYS A 435 25.86 24.08 -23.34
C LYS A 435 24.70 24.49 -22.44
N GLU A 436 24.01 25.58 -22.78
CA GLU A 436 22.82 26.05 -22.10
C GLU A 436 21.69 25.01 -22.18
N GLU A 437 21.46 24.42 -23.34
CA GLU A 437 20.48 23.35 -23.54
C GLU A 437 20.69 22.21 -22.52
N ARG A 438 21.94 21.79 -22.29
CA ARG A 438 22.25 20.80 -21.25
C ARG A 438 22.00 21.35 -19.85
N GLU A 439 22.39 22.59 -19.56
CA GLU A 439 22.17 23.19 -18.25
C GLU A 439 20.68 23.26 -17.86
N TRP A 440 19.84 23.68 -18.81
CA TRP A 440 18.41 23.89 -18.59
C TRP A 440 17.60 22.60 -18.69
N TRP A 441 17.91 21.72 -19.65
CA TRP A 441 17.09 20.54 -19.94
C TRP A 441 17.70 19.22 -19.45
N ASP A 442 18.98 19.14 -19.08
CA ASP A 442 19.54 17.95 -18.43
C ASP A 442 19.28 17.96 -16.93
N ILE A 443 18.01 17.82 -16.58
CA ILE A 443 17.54 17.85 -15.19
C ILE A 443 17.98 16.66 -14.33
N GLY A 444 18.62 15.65 -14.95
CA GLY A 444 19.14 14.45 -14.29
C GLY A 444 18.07 13.51 -13.73
N GLY A 445 18.50 12.35 -13.21
CA GLY A 445 17.61 11.32 -12.67
C GLY A 445 16.87 10.50 -13.73
N THR A 446 16.00 9.60 -13.28
CA THR A 446 15.12 8.85 -14.18
C THR A 446 13.99 9.74 -14.68
N GLN A 447 13.47 9.56 -15.91
CA GLN A 447 12.20 10.18 -16.36
C GLN A 447 10.96 9.57 -15.66
N HIS A 448 11.12 9.11 -14.43
CA HIS A 448 10.07 8.54 -13.58
C HIS A 448 9.59 9.62 -12.60
N GLY A 449 8.28 9.71 -12.37
CA GLY A 449 7.70 10.64 -11.39
C GLY A 449 7.64 12.10 -11.84
N ILE A 450 7.30 12.99 -10.90
CA ILE A 450 6.87 14.39 -11.15
C ILE A 450 7.97 15.34 -11.63
N PHE A 451 9.25 14.97 -11.49
CA PHE A 451 10.39 15.80 -11.86
C PHE A 451 10.85 15.63 -13.32
N SER A 452 10.02 15.05 -14.18
CA SER A 452 10.42 14.62 -15.53
C SER A 452 10.40 15.75 -16.56
N LYS A 453 11.17 15.62 -17.65
CA LYS A 453 11.31 16.67 -18.68
C LYS A 453 9.98 16.99 -19.35
N ARG A 454 9.15 15.96 -19.61
CA ARG A 454 7.82 16.09 -20.24
C ARG A 454 6.93 17.16 -19.60
N TYR A 455 6.99 17.32 -18.27
CA TYR A 455 6.17 18.30 -17.58
C TYR A 455 6.69 19.72 -17.79
N ASN A 456 8.01 19.93 -17.66
CA ASN A 456 8.64 21.20 -17.95
C ASN A 456 8.36 21.66 -19.40
N ILE A 457 8.44 20.73 -20.36
CA ILE A 457 8.11 20.97 -21.78
C ILE A 457 6.63 21.38 -21.93
N ALA A 458 5.72 20.58 -21.39
CA ALA A 458 4.29 20.82 -21.51
C ALA A 458 3.87 22.15 -20.88
N PHE A 459 4.32 22.41 -19.65
CA PHE A 459 4.01 23.65 -18.93
C PHE A 459 4.53 24.89 -19.63
N ALA A 460 5.71 24.85 -20.25
CA ALA A 460 6.23 25.96 -21.04
C ALA A 460 5.30 26.30 -22.23
N GLY A 461 4.80 25.29 -22.94
CA GLY A 461 3.82 25.49 -24.01
C GLY A 461 2.50 26.08 -23.51
N TYR A 462 2.02 25.62 -22.35
CA TYR A 462 0.78 26.12 -21.77
C TYR A 462 0.90 27.57 -21.28
N ALA A 463 2.05 27.94 -20.72
CA ALA A 463 2.33 29.31 -20.30
C ALA A 463 2.39 30.28 -21.48
N ALA A 464 2.98 29.86 -22.60
CA ALA A 464 2.99 30.66 -23.82
C ALA A 464 1.56 30.93 -24.32
N VAL A 465 0.71 29.90 -24.31
CA VAL A 465 -0.72 30.04 -24.61
C VAL A 465 -1.40 31.03 -23.69
N ALA A 466 -1.20 30.93 -22.38
CA ALA A 466 -1.84 31.83 -21.42
C ALA A 466 -1.51 33.31 -21.73
N VAL A 467 -0.27 33.62 -22.09
CA VAL A 467 0.09 34.97 -22.56
C VAL A 467 -0.58 35.29 -23.91
N GLY A 468 -0.57 34.35 -24.85
CA GLY A 468 -1.11 34.51 -26.20
C GLY A 468 -2.62 34.70 -26.29
N MET A 469 -3.41 34.29 -25.29
CA MET A 469 -4.87 34.40 -25.32
C MET A 469 -5.38 35.84 -25.51
N ARG A 470 -4.58 36.83 -25.06
CA ARG A 470 -4.86 38.27 -25.22
C ARG A 470 -3.87 38.97 -26.16
N GLY A 471 -3.04 38.19 -26.85
CA GLY A 471 -2.04 38.69 -27.78
C GLY A 471 -2.61 38.97 -29.16
N ASP A 472 -2.00 39.93 -29.86
CA ASP A 472 -2.25 40.17 -31.27
C ASP A 472 -1.65 39.05 -32.17
N ALA A 473 -1.75 39.22 -33.49
CA ALA A 473 -1.22 38.24 -34.45
C ALA A 473 0.30 38.02 -34.31
N GLU A 474 1.07 39.04 -33.93
CA GLU A 474 2.52 38.90 -33.74
C GLU A 474 2.81 38.01 -32.52
N VAL A 475 2.17 38.31 -31.39
CA VAL A 475 2.28 37.51 -30.17
C VAL A 475 1.81 36.08 -30.41
N ARG A 476 0.70 35.88 -31.13
CA ARG A 476 0.22 34.54 -31.49
C ARG A 476 1.22 33.77 -32.35
N GLY A 477 1.91 34.44 -33.28
CA GLY A 477 2.98 33.85 -34.07
C GLY A 477 4.17 33.39 -33.22
N ARG A 478 4.54 34.17 -32.20
CA ARG A 478 5.56 33.81 -31.20
C ARG A 478 5.14 32.60 -30.37
N VAL A 479 3.89 32.57 -29.91
CA VAL A 479 3.32 31.42 -29.17
C VAL A 479 3.31 30.15 -30.03
N GLY A 480 2.96 30.26 -31.32
CA GLY A 480 3.01 29.14 -32.26
C GLY A 480 4.40 28.52 -32.37
N LYS A 481 5.46 29.34 -32.38
CA LYS A 481 6.86 28.88 -32.37
C LYS A 481 7.21 28.15 -31.07
N VAL A 482 6.82 28.68 -29.91
CA VAL A 482 7.04 28.02 -28.62
C VAL A 482 6.33 26.66 -28.57
N LEU A 483 5.07 26.58 -29.03
CA LEU A 483 4.31 25.33 -29.07
C LEU A 483 4.95 24.30 -30.00
N ALA A 484 5.42 24.71 -31.18
CA ALA A 484 6.16 23.84 -32.09
C ALA A 484 7.45 23.31 -31.44
N ASN A 485 8.25 24.18 -30.83
CA ASN A 485 9.48 23.79 -30.13
C ASN A 485 9.20 22.81 -28.98
N CYS A 486 8.15 23.06 -28.19
CA CYS A 486 7.72 22.16 -27.12
C CYS A 486 7.27 20.80 -27.67
N PHE A 487 6.50 20.78 -28.75
CA PHE A 487 6.04 19.54 -29.38
C PHE A 487 7.21 18.72 -29.92
N GLU A 488 8.09 19.31 -30.73
CA GLU A 488 9.29 18.62 -31.27
C GLU A 488 10.18 18.09 -30.15
N ARG A 489 10.32 18.85 -29.05
CA ARG A 489 11.06 18.41 -27.86
C ARG A 489 10.38 17.25 -27.14
N MET A 490 9.05 17.22 -27.07
CA MET A 490 8.27 16.13 -26.48
C MET A 490 8.44 14.81 -27.25
N LEU A 491 8.76 14.88 -28.55
CA LEU A 491 9.01 13.71 -29.41
C LEU A 491 10.43 13.14 -29.29
N ARG A 492 11.35 13.82 -28.60
CA ARG A 492 12.72 13.33 -28.42
C ARG A 492 12.74 12.04 -27.60
N ALA A 493 13.56 11.08 -28.04
CA ALA A 493 13.67 9.77 -27.42
C ALA A 493 13.98 9.82 -25.91
N ASP A 494 14.80 10.76 -25.46
CA ASP A 494 15.13 10.92 -24.04
C ASP A 494 13.94 11.36 -23.16
N VAL A 495 12.81 11.75 -23.76
CA VAL A 495 11.58 12.12 -23.05
C VAL A 495 10.64 10.92 -22.86
N TRP A 496 10.55 9.99 -23.83
CA TRP A 496 9.56 8.90 -23.82
C TRP A 496 10.16 7.49 -23.74
N GLU A 497 11.46 7.28 -23.99
CA GLU A 497 12.11 5.95 -23.97
C GLU A 497 12.01 5.24 -22.61
N TYR A 498 11.78 5.98 -21.51
CA TYR A 498 11.60 5.41 -20.17
C TYR A 498 10.46 4.39 -20.08
N SER A 499 9.45 4.53 -20.95
CA SER A 499 8.33 3.59 -21.08
C SER A 499 8.80 2.15 -21.36
N GLN A 500 9.96 1.99 -21.99
CA GLN A 500 10.53 0.70 -22.37
C GLN A 500 11.29 0.00 -21.24
N THR A 501 11.49 0.66 -20.09
CA THR A 501 12.22 0.05 -18.99
C THR A 501 11.49 -1.18 -18.46
N LYS A 502 12.24 -2.20 -18.03
CA LYS A 502 11.67 -3.44 -17.44
C LYS A 502 10.79 -3.16 -16.21
N SER A 503 11.04 -2.05 -15.51
CA SER A 503 10.27 -1.57 -14.35
C SER A 503 8.89 -1.01 -14.72
N TYR A 504 8.70 -0.53 -15.94
CA TYR A 504 7.42 -0.02 -16.44
C TYR A 504 6.75 -1.05 -17.35
N TRP A 505 6.86 -0.86 -18.67
CA TRP A 505 6.13 -1.65 -19.66
C TRP A 505 7.02 -2.50 -20.53
N GLY A 506 8.35 -2.50 -20.34
CA GLY A 506 9.31 -3.25 -21.19
C GLY A 506 9.11 -4.77 -21.27
N ARG A 507 8.16 -5.35 -20.50
CA ARG A 507 7.74 -6.77 -20.59
C ARG A 507 6.33 -6.96 -21.18
N LYS A 508 5.64 -5.88 -21.55
CA LYS A 508 4.25 -5.93 -22.05
C LYS A 508 4.25 -6.16 -23.56
N PRO A 509 3.26 -6.92 -24.10
CA PRO A 509 3.21 -7.23 -25.53
C PRO A 509 3.09 -6.02 -26.46
N TRP A 510 2.55 -4.91 -25.96
CA TRP A 510 2.36 -3.67 -26.70
C TRP A 510 3.52 -2.68 -26.56
N ALA A 511 4.51 -2.99 -25.71
CA ALA A 511 5.75 -2.23 -25.71
C ALA A 511 6.50 -2.52 -27.02
N PRO A 512 7.15 -1.52 -27.64
CA PRO A 512 7.61 -0.29 -26.99
C PRO A 512 6.73 0.96 -27.20
N ASP A 513 5.56 0.87 -27.83
CA ASP A 513 4.74 2.05 -28.18
C ASP A 513 4.41 2.90 -26.93
N PRO A 514 4.87 4.17 -26.84
CA PRO A 514 4.68 5.01 -25.67
C PRO A 514 3.24 5.51 -25.52
N CYS A 515 2.42 5.41 -26.56
CA CYS A 515 1.06 5.95 -26.62
C CYS A 515 -0.03 4.88 -26.51
N TYR A 516 0.27 3.64 -26.88
CA TYR A 516 -0.73 2.57 -27.03
C TYR A 516 -1.58 2.31 -25.78
N ARG A 517 -0.99 2.29 -24.59
CA ARG A 517 -1.72 2.01 -23.34
C ARG A 517 -1.04 2.60 -22.11
N GLU A 518 -1.86 3.02 -21.16
CA GLU A 518 -1.47 3.69 -19.91
C GLU A 518 -0.71 4.99 -20.25
N ASN A 519 0.31 5.36 -19.47
CA ASN A 519 1.21 6.47 -19.77
C ASN A 519 0.52 7.84 -20.02
N VAL A 520 -0.63 8.10 -19.38
CA VAL A 520 -1.39 9.35 -19.59
C VAL A 520 -0.60 10.62 -19.20
N MET A 521 0.39 10.48 -18.34
CA MET A 521 1.35 11.55 -18.01
C MET A 521 2.20 12.01 -19.20
N TYR A 522 2.31 11.20 -20.25
CA TYR A 522 2.97 11.56 -21.49
C TYR A 522 1.92 11.86 -22.55
N THR A 523 1.02 10.91 -22.80
CA THR A 523 0.04 11.00 -23.89
C THR A 523 -0.96 12.14 -23.69
N GLY A 524 -1.42 12.37 -22.45
CA GLY A 524 -2.33 13.46 -22.12
C GLY A 524 -1.70 14.83 -22.34
N HIS A 525 -0.43 15.00 -21.97
CA HIS A 525 0.30 16.25 -22.19
C HIS A 525 0.62 16.47 -23.68
N LEU A 526 1.01 15.42 -24.39
CA LEU A 526 1.24 15.44 -25.84
C LEU A 526 -0.04 15.86 -26.59
N LEU A 527 -1.16 15.22 -26.27
CA LEU A 527 -2.47 15.53 -26.86
C LEU A 527 -2.90 16.97 -26.56
N HIS A 528 -2.66 17.45 -25.33
CA HIS A 528 -2.99 18.82 -24.95
C HIS A 528 -2.12 19.86 -25.66
N LEU A 529 -0.82 19.62 -25.84
CA LEU A 529 0.05 20.49 -26.65
C LEU A 529 -0.42 20.57 -28.11
N LEU A 530 -0.79 19.43 -28.71
CA LEU A 530 -1.32 19.38 -30.07
C LEU A 530 -2.64 20.16 -30.22
N ALA A 531 -3.56 19.98 -29.27
CA ALA A 531 -4.83 20.71 -29.25
C ALA A 531 -4.59 22.23 -29.21
N LEU A 532 -3.68 22.68 -28.34
CA LEU A 532 -3.30 24.08 -28.23
C LEU A 532 -2.59 24.61 -29.47
N TYR A 533 -1.67 23.82 -30.06
CA TYR A 533 -0.97 24.18 -31.28
C TYR A 533 -1.96 24.44 -32.42
N GLU A 534 -2.87 23.50 -32.65
CA GLU A 534 -3.86 23.63 -33.71
C GLU A 534 -4.82 24.79 -33.45
N LEU A 535 -5.29 24.96 -32.21
CA LEU A 535 -6.16 26.07 -31.82
C LEU A 535 -5.50 27.45 -32.02
N PHE A 536 -4.22 27.60 -31.68
CA PHE A 536 -3.54 28.89 -31.72
C PHE A 536 -3.04 29.27 -33.11
N THR A 537 -2.57 28.28 -33.87
CA THR A 537 -1.90 28.52 -35.16
C THR A 537 -2.83 28.29 -36.36
N GLY A 538 -3.90 27.51 -36.20
CA GLY A 538 -4.69 26.98 -37.30
C GLY A 538 -3.95 25.95 -38.16
N ASP A 539 -2.72 25.58 -37.80
CA ASP A 539 -1.92 24.62 -38.55
C ASP A 539 -2.34 23.19 -38.19
N ARG A 540 -2.82 22.47 -39.21
CA ARG A 540 -3.36 21.11 -39.10
C ARG A 540 -2.37 20.03 -39.55
N ARG A 541 -1.07 20.32 -39.67
CA ARG A 541 -0.07 19.36 -40.18
C ARG A 541 0.03 18.05 -39.39
N TYR A 542 -0.29 18.07 -38.10
CA TYR A 542 -0.26 16.86 -37.26
C TYR A 542 -1.59 16.10 -37.26
N HIS A 543 -2.62 16.66 -37.91
CA HIS A 543 -3.99 16.13 -37.96
C HIS A 543 -4.41 15.71 -39.37
N ARG A 544 -3.96 16.41 -40.43
CA ARG A 544 -4.36 16.13 -41.82
C ARG A 544 -3.92 14.72 -42.25
N GLU A 545 -4.72 14.09 -43.10
CA GLU A 545 -4.39 12.85 -43.81
C GLU A 545 -3.00 12.94 -44.48
N GLY A 546 -2.12 11.97 -44.19
CA GLY A 546 -0.72 11.97 -44.63
C GLY A 546 0.23 12.89 -43.84
N GLY A 547 -0.30 13.61 -42.84
CA GLY A 547 0.45 14.35 -41.83
C GLY A 547 0.84 13.48 -40.63
N GLY A 548 1.05 14.10 -39.47
CA GLY A 548 1.39 13.40 -38.21
C GLY A 548 2.87 13.47 -37.84
N TRP A 549 3.32 12.52 -37.02
CA TRP A 549 4.70 12.40 -36.53
C TRP A 549 5.10 10.93 -36.31
N ASP A 550 6.41 10.68 -36.26
CA ASP A 550 6.96 9.37 -35.96
C ASP A 550 7.64 9.38 -34.59
N PHE A 551 7.33 8.38 -33.77
CA PHE A 551 8.24 7.96 -32.71
C PHE A 551 9.37 7.16 -33.34
N VAL A 552 10.62 7.61 -33.18
CA VAL A 552 11.79 6.96 -33.76
C VAL A 552 12.71 6.45 -32.65
N TRP A 553 12.94 5.15 -32.62
CA TRP A 553 13.83 4.50 -31.67
C TRP A 553 15.29 4.60 -32.14
N LYS A 554 16.24 4.49 -31.21
CA LYS A 554 17.69 4.45 -31.52
C LYS A 554 18.09 3.34 -32.49
N ASP A 555 17.34 2.25 -32.53
CA ASP A 555 17.55 1.13 -33.45
C ASP A 555 16.87 1.33 -34.82
N GLY A 556 16.26 2.49 -35.06
CA GLY A 556 15.61 2.83 -36.33
C GLY A 556 14.17 2.36 -36.45
N ARG A 557 13.62 1.62 -35.48
CA ARG A 557 12.17 1.30 -35.46
C ARG A 557 11.37 2.59 -35.41
N LYS A 558 10.18 2.56 -36.01
CA LYS A 558 9.26 3.70 -36.05
C LYS A 558 7.82 3.29 -35.78
N VAL A 559 7.08 4.17 -35.13
CA VAL A 559 5.62 4.08 -35.02
C VAL A 559 5.03 5.45 -35.35
N HIS A 560 4.14 5.46 -36.33
CA HIS A 560 3.48 6.67 -36.81
C HIS A 560 2.21 6.98 -36.02
N TYR A 561 2.01 8.25 -35.71
CA TYR A 561 0.79 8.79 -35.10
C TYR A 561 0.38 10.09 -35.78
N ASP A 562 -0.92 10.31 -35.82
CA ASP A 562 -1.54 11.61 -36.05
C ASP A 562 -2.44 11.95 -34.85
N VAL A 563 -3.05 13.14 -34.88
CA VAL A 563 -3.97 13.60 -33.83
C VAL A 563 -5.17 12.65 -33.68
N GLU A 564 -5.76 12.17 -34.78
CA GLU A 564 -6.95 11.30 -34.75
C GLU A 564 -6.64 9.99 -34.02
N LYS A 565 -5.56 9.31 -34.42
CA LYS A 565 -5.11 8.07 -33.78
C LYS A 565 -4.78 8.27 -32.31
N LEU A 566 -4.16 9.39 -31.93
CA LEU A 566 -3.88 9.67 -30.51
C LEU A 566 -5.18 9.91 -29.71
N ILE A 567 -6.16 10.61 -30.28
CA ILE A 567 -7.50 10.78 -29.69
C ILE A 567 -8.18 9.42 -29.51
N GLU A 568 -8.21 8.60 -30.56
CA GLU A 568 -8.82 7.27 -30.53
C GLU A 568 -8.24 6.39 -29.42
N VAL A 569 -6.91 6.29 -29.37
CA VAL A 569 -6.20 5.51 -28.34
C VAL A 569 -6.47 6.06 -26.93
N THR A 570 -6.57 7.38 -26.78
CA THR A 570 -6.86 8.02 -25.48
C THR A 570 -8.29 7.70 -25.02
N VAL A 571 -9.27 7.92 -25.90
CA VAL A 571 -10.70 7.76 -25.61
C VAL A 571 -11.06 6.28 -25.40
N GLU A 572 -10.48 5.38 -26.18
CA GLU A 572 -10.68 3.93 -26.01
C GLU A 572 -10.27 3.48 -24.61
N GLN A 573 -9.18 4.03 -24.08
CA GLN A 573 -8.72 3.73 -22.72
C GLN A 573 -9.65 4.29 -21.64
N MET A 574 -10.12 5.53 -21.79
CA MET A 574 -11.12 6.13 -20.88
C MET A 574 -12.38 5.27 -20.82
N ARG A 575 -12.85 4.79 -21.97
CA ARG A 575 -14.07 3.96 -22.09
C ARG A 575 -13.88 2.57 -21.50
N LYS A 576 -12.73 1.92 -21.75
CA LYS A 576 -12.41 0.58 -21.22
C LYS A 576 -12.17 0.58 -19.70
N GLY A 577 -11.66 1.68 -19.14
CA GLY A 577 -11.46 1.81 -17.70
C GLY A 577 -12.78 1.82 -16.95
N PRO A 578 -12.92 1.15 -15.78
CA PRO A 578 -14.18 1.09 -15.03
C PRO A 578 -14.64 2.45 -14.48
N ASN A 579 -13.75 3.43 -14.41
CA ASN A 579 -13.92 4.73 -13.78
C ASN A 579 -13.75 5.94 -14.72
N GLY A 580 -13.48 5.73 -16.01
CA GLY A 580 -13.30 6.83 -16.97
C GLY A 580 -11.89 7.41 -17.07
N GLY A 581 -10.97 7.03 -16.17
CA GLY A 581 -9.59 7.53 -16.17
C GLY A 581 -8.60 6.58 -16.83
N ILE A 582 -7.42 7.11 -17.13
CA ILE A 582 -6.26 6.40 -17.67
C ILE A 582 -5.14 6.38 -16.61
N THR A 583 -4.43 5.26 -16.50
CA THR A 583 -3.30 5.13 -15.57
C THR A 583 -2.04 5.81 -16.11
N CYS A 584 -1.29 6.50 -15.25
CA CYS A 584 0.00 7.13 -15.59
C CYS A 584 1.07 6.01 -15.62
N GLU A 585 1.45 5.45 -14.47
CA GLU A 585 2.27 4.24 -14.35
C GLU A 585 1.41 2.96 -14.27
N PRO A 586 1.99 1.74 -14.38
CA PRO A 586 1.23 0.49 -14.26
C PRO A 586 0.33 0.41 -13.03
N GLY A 587 -0.98 0.60 -13.25
CA GLY A 587 -1.99 0.53 -12.19
C GLY A 587 -2.09 1.76 -11.29
N LEU A 588 -1.38 2.86 -11.56
CA LEU A 588 -1.48 4.11 -10.79
C LEU A 588 -2.24 5.17 -11.60
N MET A 589 -3.26 5.77 -11.00
CA MET A 589 -4.11 6.78 -11.62
C MET A 589 -4.10 8.04 -10.77
N PHE A 590 -3.85 9.18 -11.41
CA PHE A 590 -3.73 10.47 -10.75
C PHE A 590 -4.77 11.44 -11.32
N PHE A 591 -5.36 12.23 -10.43
CA PHE A 591 -6.28 13.31 -10.80
C PHE A 591 -5.63 14.28 -11.81
N PRO A 592 -4.45 14.89 -11.54
CA PRO A 592 -3.91 15.92 -12.42
C PRO A 592 -3.50 15.38 -13.80
N CYS A 593 -2.93 14.16 -13.88
CA CYS A 593 -2.59 13.58 -15.19
C CYS A 593 -3.81 13.47 -16.11
N ASN A 594 -4.98 13.11 -15.54
CA ASN A 594 -6.20 12.88 -16.31
C ASN A 594 -6.93 14.17 -16.70
N SER A 595 -6.66 15.30 -16.05
CA SER A 595 -7.20 16.59 -16.48
C SER A 595 -6.72 16.99 -17.88
N HIS A 596 -5.46 16.72 -18.22
CA HIS A 596 -4.85 17.13 -19.50
C HIS A 596 -5.55 16.59 -20.76
N PRO A 597 -5.83 15.28 -20.90
CA PRO A 597 -6.59 14.81 -22.06
C PRO A 597 -8.01 15.37 -22.08
N HIS A 598 -8.66 15.63 -20.94
CA HIS A 598 -10.00 16.26 -20.95
C HIS A 598 -9.98 17.72 -21.42
N VAL A 599 -8.94 18.49 -21.07
CA VAL A 599 -8.74 19.83 -21.66
C VAL A 599 -8.55 19.73 -23.17
N ALA A 600 -7.71 18.79 -23.63
CA ALA A 600 -7.44 18.59 -25.06
C ALA A 600 -8.72 18.22 -25.83
N LEU A 601 -9.51 17.27 -25.31
CA LEU A 601 -10.77 16.85 -25.93
C LEU A 601 -11.82 17.97 -25.93
N ALA A 602 -11.82 18.85 -24.92
CA ALA A 602 -12.68 20.04 -24.92
C ALA A 602 -12.31 21.02 -26.06
N ILE A 603 -11.00 21.22 -26.30
CA ILE A 603 -10.50 22.04 -27.41
C ILE A 603 -10.85 21.39 -28.76
N PHE A 604 -10.57 20.09 -28.95
CA PHE A 604 -10.89 19.40 -30.20
C PHE A 604 -12.39 19.36 -30.50
N ARG A 605 -13.24 19.30 -29.46
CA ARG A 605 -14.69 19.47 -29.62
C ARG A 605 -15.05 20.85 -30.16
N LYS A 606 -14.41 21.91 -29.65
CA LYS A 606 -14.59 23.29 -30.15
C LYS A 606 -14.14 23.42 -31.61
N LEU A 607 -13.07 22.73 -31.99
CA LEU A 607 -12.58 22.67 -33.38
C LEU A 607 -13.46 21.79 -34.30
N GLY A 608 -14.46 21.09 -33.76
CA GLY A 608 -15.46 20.34 -34.53
C GLY A 608 -15.11 18.89 -34.81
N TYR A 609 -14.14 18.29 -34.11
CA TYR A 609 -13.67 16.93 -34.41
C TYR A 609 -14.45 15.79 -33.76
N GLY A 610 -15.22 16.08 -32.71
CA GLY A 610 -16.00 15.08 -32.01
C GLY A 610 -16.58 15.59 -30.71
N ASP A 611 -17.40 14.79 -30.05
CA ASP A 611 -17.92 15.10 -28.71
C ASP A 611 -17.58 13.97 -27.72
N TRP A 612 -16.83 14.35 -26.69
CA TRP A 612 -16.39 13.48 -25.60
C TRP A 612 -16.91 13.97 -24.24
N SER A 613 -17.98 14.77 -24.25
CA SER A 613 -18.62 15.30 -23.05
C SER A 613 -19.04 14.21 -22.05
N GLN A 614 -19.51 13.07 -22.54
CA GLN A 614 -19.87 11.92 -21.70
C GLN A 614 -18.66 11.28 -21.03
N ASP A 615 -17.54 11.16 -21.76
CA ASP A 615 -16.29 10.61 -21.24
C ASP A 615 -15.75 11.51 -20.11
N ALA A 616 -15.79 12.84 -20.30
CA ALA A 616 -15.42 13.84 -19.29
C ALA A 616 -16.35 13.81 -18.06
N ALA A 617 -17.67 13.80 -18.25
CA ALA A 617 -18.64 13.76 -17.15
C ALA A 617 -18.52 12.49 -16.30
N ARG A 618 -18.21 11.35 -16.94
CA ARG A 618 -17.97 10.08 -16.25
C ARG A 618 -16.74 10.15 -15.36
N TRP A 619 -15.63 10.68 -15.88
CA TRP A 619 -14.42 10.87 -15.10
C TRP A 619 -14.63 11.86 -13.95
N GLU A 620 -15.23 13.03 -14.21
CA GLU A 620 -15.50 14.05 -13.19
C GLU A 620 -16.31 13.49 -12.01
N LYS A 621 -17.42 12.81 -12.30
CA LYS A 621 -18.27 12.19 -11.30
C LYS A 621 -17.49 11.19 -10.45
N TRP A 622 -16.68 10.35 -11.08
CA TRP A 622 -15.90 9.36 -10.36
C TRP A 622 -14.79 10.02 -9.53
N ALA A 623 -14.05 10.96 -10.13
CA ALA A 623 -12.91 11.59 -9.49
C ALA A 623 -13.32 12.38 -8.24
N LEU A 624 -14.38 13.18 -8.30
CA LEU A 624 -14.87 13.95 -7.15
C LEU A 624 -15.45 13.06 -6.03
N SER A 625 -16.01 11.90 -6.39
CA SER A 625 -16.52 10.95 -5.38
C SER A 625 -15.44 10.09 -4.72
N HIS A 626 -14.22 10.02 -5.27
CA HIS A 626 -13.18 9.12 -4.77
C HIS A 626 -11.91 9.83 -4.30
N TYR A 627 -11.49 10.91 -4.95
CA TYR A 627 -10.23 11.60 -4.63
C TYR A 627 -10.36 12.58 -3.47
N LEU A 628 -11.54 13.05 -3.11
CA LEU A 628 -11.65 14.11 -2.12
C LEU A 628 -11.50 13.62 -0.68
N SER A 629 -11.19 14.54 0.22
CA SER A 629 -11.16 14.35 1.67
C SER A 629 -10.19 13.25 2.16
N PRO A 630 -8.88 13.39 1.90
CA PRO A 630 -7.85 12.46 2.38
C PRO A 630 -7.90 12.27 3.89
N ALA A 631 -7.48 11.08 4.35
CA ALA A 631 -7.42 10.78 5.79
C ALA A 631 -6.24 11.48 6.47
N PHE A 632 -5.16 11.72 5.74
CA PHE A 632 -3.93 12.36 6.19
C PHE A 632 -3.75 13.72 5.49
N GLY A 633 -3.26 14.70 6.25
CA GLY A 633 -3.15 16.10 5.81
C GLY A 633 -2.16 16.35 4.68
N GLY A 634 -2.09 17.62 4.26
CA GLY A 634 -1.28 18.11 3.14
C GLY A 634 -2.08 18.40 1.87
N GLY A 635 -3.41 18.50 1.92
CA GLY A 635 -4.28 18.81 0.77
C GLY A 635 -5.70 18.23 0.91
N GLU A 636 -6.59 18.55 -0.04
CA GLU A 636 -7.95 18.03 -0.16
C GLU A 636 -8.07 16.90 -1.20
N ILE A 637 -7.10 16.73 -2.10
CA ILE A 637 -7.14 15.70 -3.14
C ILE A 637 -6.14 14.59 -2.79
N ASN A 638 -6.64 13.35 -2.69
CA ASN A 638 -5.82 12.17 -2.47
C ASN A 638 -4.77 12.00 -3.57
N LEU A 639 -3.57 11.55 -3.19
CA LEU A 639 -2.42 11.50 -4.09
C LEU A 639 -2.63 10.65 -5.34
N VAL A 640 -3.08 9.41 -5.15
CA VAL A 640 -3.10 8.40 -6.22
C VAL A 640 -4.11 7.30 -5.93
N TYR A 641 -4.77 6.83 -6.99
CA TYR A 641 -5.59 5.63 -6.97
C TYR A 641 -4.82 4.46 -7.58
N HIS A 642 -4.66 3.39 -6.82
CA HIS A 642 -4.04 2.15 -7.27
C HIS A 642 -5.11 1.18 -7.78
N VAL A 643 -5.27 1.11 -9.10
CA VAL A 643 -6.36 0.42 -9.81
C VAL A 643 -6.45 -1.06 -9.47
N ARG A 644 -5.31 -1.78 -9.44
CA ARG A 644 -5.31 -3.24 -9.15
C ARG A 644 -5.66 -3.55 -7.70
N GLY A 645 -5.29 -2.64 -6.80
CA GLY A 645 -5.51 -2.78 -5.36
C GLY A 645 -6.83 -2.20 -4.91
N ASP A 646 -7.54 -1.50 -5.81
CA ASP A 646 -8.78 -0.78 -5.53
C ASP A 646 -8.65 0.12 -4.30
N PHE A 647 -7.54 0.86 -4.26
CA PHE A 647 -7.08 1.58 -3.08
C PHE A 647 -6.72 3.02 -3.43
N MET A 648 -7.24 3.97 -2.65
CA MET A 648 -6.84 5.36 -2.70
C MET A 648 -5.75 5.60 -1.66
N TYR A 649 -4.60 6.15 -2.05
CA TYR A 649 -3.57 6.54 -1.11
C TYR A 649 -4.09 7.74 -0.30
N PRO A 650 -4.36 7.59 1.02
CA PRO A 650 -5.27 8.46 1.74
C PRO A 650 -4.59 9.74 2.26
N ARG A 651 -3.77 10.39 1.44
CA ARG A 651 -2.94 11.55 1.80
C ARG A 651 -3.05 12.63 0.71
N GLY A 652 -3.21 13.88 1.13
CA GLY A 652 -3.16 15.04 0.24
C GLY A 652 -1.74 15.55 -0.04
N GLN A 653 -1.57 16.33 -1.11
CA GLN A 653 -0.33 17.07 -1.38
C GLN A 653 -0.61 18.47 -1.96
N ASP A 654 -0.15 19.54 -1.31
CA ASP A 654 -0.48 20.94 -1.65
C ASP A 654 -0.23 21.28 -3.13
N GLY A 655 0.94 20.90 -3.66
CA GLY A 655 1.28 21.12 -5.07
C GLY A 655 0.43 20.28 -6.04
N LEU A 656 -0.02 19.09 -5.62
CA LEU A 656 -0.93 18.25 -6.39
C LEU A 656 -2.32 18.88 -6.47
N ASP A 657 -2.80 19.48 -5.38
CA ASP A 657 -4.08 20.19 -5.36
C ASP A 657 -4.06 21.36 -6.34
N GLY A 658 -3.01 22.19 -6.31
CA GLY A 658 -2.82 23.28 -7.25
C GLY A 658 -2.77 22.81 -8.71
N TRP A 659 -1.98 21.78 -9.00
CA TRP A 659 -1.92 21.20 -10.35
C TRP A 659 -3.28 20.65 -10.80
N SER A 660 -3.98 19.93 -9.93
CA SER A 660 -5.29 19.36 -10.24
C SER A 660 -6.32 20.43 -10.55
N LEU A 661 -6.43 21.46 -9.71
CA LEU A 661 -7.47 22.48 -9.80
C LEU A 661 -7.28 23.44 -10.96
N LEU A 662 -6.05 23.85 -11.26
CA LEU A 662 -5.76 24.71 -12.42
C LEU A 662 -6.35 24.11 -13.71
N TRP A 663 -6.09 22.82 -13.96
CA TRP A 663 -6.59 22.19 -15.18
C TRP A 663 -8.01 21.69 -15.06
N TYR A 664 -8.48 21.30 -13.88
CA TYR A 664 -9.87 20.90 -13.68
C TYR A 664 -10.84 22.02 -14.01
N GLU A 665 -10.56 23.25 -13.57
CA GLU A 665 -11.43 24.41 -13.82
C GLU A 665 -11.73 24.61 -15.32
N ALA A 666 -10.75 24.35 -16.18
CA ALA A 666 -10.86 24.52 -17.63
C ALA A 666 -11.88 23.58 -18.29
N TRP A 667 -12.04 22.34 -17.78
CA TRP A 667 -12.93 21.33 -18.38
C TRP A 667 -14.10 20.91 -17.48
N ALA A 668 -14.15 21.38 -16.23
CA ALA A 668 -15.24 21.11 -15.28
C ALA A 668 -16.61 21.39 -15.91
N SER A 669 -17.57 20.49 -15.69
CA SER A 669 -18.93 20.67 -16.25
C SER A 669 -19.56 21.98 -15.78
N ASP A 670 -19.32 22.36 -14.53
CA ASP A 670 -19.69 23.64 -13.95
C ASP A 670 -18.47 24.26 -13.25
N ARG A 671 -18.16 25.52 -13.59
CA ARG A 671 -17.06 26.28 -12.97
C ARG A 671 -17.22 26.36 -11.46
N ARG A 672 -18.45 26.47 -10.97
CA ARG A 672 -18.74 26.57 -9.52
C ARG A 672 -18.27 25.33 -8.77
N THR A 673 -18.21 24.17 -9.42
CA THR A 673 -17.68 22.94 -8.81
C THR A 673 -16.19 23.04 -8.55
N ALA A 674 -15.41 23.60 -9.48
CA ALA A 674 -13.99 23.87 -9.28
C ALA A 674 -13.77 24.95 -8.20
N THR A 675 -14.55 26.03 -8.21
CA THR A 675 -14.50 27.08 -7.17
C THR A 675 -14.84 26.53 -5.78
N ALA A 676 -15.85 25.65 -5.66
CA ALA A 676 -16.20 24.99 -4.42
C ALA A 676 -15.04 24.13 -3.89
N LEU A 677 -14.44 23.32 -4.78
CA LEU A 677 -13.32 22.47 -4.43
C LEU A 677 -12.10 23.30 -4.01
N TRP A 678 -11.83 24.43 -4.67
CA TRP A 678 -10.79 25.38 -4.27
C TRP A 678 -10.96 25.89 -2.84
N ARG A 679 -12.18 26.23 -2.41
CA ARG A 679 -12.43 26.67 -1.02
C ARG A 679 -11.98 25.60 -0.01
N ARG A 680 -12.30 24.34 -0.27
CA ARG A 680 -11.90 23.20 0.57
C ARG A 680 -10.38 22.98 0.57
N VAL A 681 -9.74 23.08 -0.60
CA VAL A 681 -8.27 23.04 -0.71
C VAL A 681 -7.65 24.14 0.15
N ARG A 682 -8.10 25.38 -0.01
CA ARG A 682 -7.59 26.56 0.71
C ARG A 682 -7.68 26.40 2.23
N GLU A 683 -8.77 25.84 2.73
CA GLU A 683 -8.98 25.57 4.17
C GLU A 683 -8.00 24.51 4.74
N ARG A 684 -7.39 23.69 3.88
CA ARG A 684 -6.48 22.62 4.27
C ARG A 684 -5.00 22.89 3.99
N LEU A 685 -4.68 24.05 3.40
CA LEU A 685 -3.30 24.43 3.10
C LEU A 685 -2.49 24.61 4.38
N ASP A 686 -1.26 24.09 4.36
CA ASP A 686 -0.28 24.36 5.41
C ASP A 686 0.41 25.70 5.16
N TRP A 687 -0.21 26.79 5.62
CA TRP A 687 0.33 28.14 5.49
C TRP A 687 1.71 28.32 6.11
N SER A 688 2.01 27.61 7.21
CA SER A 688 3.33 27.70 7.85
C SER A 688 4.45 27.23 6.93
N ARG A 689 4.18 26.17 6.15
CA ARG A 689 5.07 25.67 5.12
C ARG A 689 5.09 26.58 3.90
N LEU A 690 3.94 27.03 3.40
CA LEU A 690 3.88 27.86 2.18
C LEU A 690 4.52 29.24 2.37
N ASP A 691 4.33 29.86 3.53
CA ASP A 691 4.94 31.15 3.90
C ASP A 691 6.46 31.04 4.07
N SER A 692 6.96 29.84 4.39
CA SER A 692 8.40 29.59 4.43
C SER A 692 9.03 29.75 3.06
N ALA A 693 8.30 29.52 1.96
CA ALA A 693 8.81 29.46 0.59
C ALA A 693 10.21 28.84 0.54
N ASP A 694 10.34 27.71 1.22
CA ASP A 694 11.57 26.94 1.22
C ASP A 694 11.67 26.15 -0.08
N ASP A 695 12.83 26.27 -0.76
CA ASP A 695 13.16 25.47 -1.92
C ASP A 695 13.99 24.23 -1.56
N THR A 696 14.33 24.04 -0.28
CA THR A 696 15.03 22.82 0.12
C THR A 696 14.18 21.58 -0.13
N ARG A 697 14.84 20.54 -0.63
CA ARG A 697 14.20 19.26 -0.86
C ARG A 697 13.85 18.66 0.50
N ALA A 698 12.56 18.55 0.80
CA ALA A 698 12.14 17.73 1.93
C ALA A 698 12.65 16.29 1.73
N GLY A 699 13.20 15.69 2.79
CA GLY A 699 13.70 14.33 2.75
C GLY A 699 12.59 13.35 2.36
N TYR A 700 12.93 12.30 1.61
CA TYR A 700 11.99 11.22 1.33
C TYR A 700 11.50 10.61 2.64
N GLY A 701 10.20 10.72 2.90
CA GLY A 701 9.55 10.13 4.07
C GLY A 701 8.77 8.89 3.67
N CYS A 702 8.54 7.96 4.61
CA CYS A 702 7.63 6.83 4.36
C CYS A 702 6.20 7.29 4.04
N CYS A 703 5.84 8.51 4.43
CA CYS A 703 4.51 9.06 4.22
C CYS A 703 4.43 10.04 3.03
N ASP A 704 5.55 10.57 2.53
CA ASP A 704 5.62 11.46 1.36
C ASP A 704 6.70 10.96 0.38
N PRO A 705 6.32 10.17 -0.64
CA PRO A 705 7.27 9.49 -1.50
C PRO A 705 7.92 10.43 -2.52
N GLN A 706 7.34 11.61 -2.81
CA GLN A 706 7.91 12.62 -3.73
C GLN A 706 7.58 14.03 -3.24
N PRO A 707 8.25 14.49 -2.16
CA PRO A 707 7.96 15.81 -1.61
C PRO A 707 8.34 16.91 -2.60
N VAL A 708 7.42 17.85 -2.78
CA VAL A 708 7.58 19.07 -3.59
C VAL A 708 8.01 20.19 -2.66
N SER A 709 8.91 21.09 -3.10
CA SER A 709 9.32 22.23 -2.27
C SER A 709 8.15 23.20 -2.05
N ALA A 710 8.22 24.03 -1.01
CA ALA A 710 7.14 24.97 -0.72
C ALA A 710 7.00 26.00 -1.85
N CYS A 711 8.11 26.46 -2.43
CA CYS A 711 8.10 27.35 -3.59
C CYS A 711 7.33 26.76 -4.77
N VAL A 712 7.62 25.51 -5.12
CA VAL A 712 6.95 24.84 -6.24
C VAL A 712 5.47 24.64 -5.92
N ALA A 713 5.11 24.19 -4.72
CA ALA A 713 3.70 24.06 -4.34
C ALA A 713 2.95 25.41 -4.44
N SER A 714 3.56 26.49 -3.96
CA SER A 714 2.98 27.84 -3.97
C SER A 714 2.68 28.36 -5.38
N VAL A 715 3.52 28.09 -6.39
CA VAL A 715 3.23 28.57 -7.76
C VAL A 715 2.08 27.82 -8.42
N PHE A 716 1.94 26.51 -8.18
CA PHE A 716 0.81 25.74 -8.67
C PHE A 716 -0.49 26.17 -7.98
N LEU A 717 -0.43 26.40 -6.66
CA LEU A 717 -1.57 26.90 -5.90
C LEU A 717 -1.96 28.32 -6.29
N ALA A 718 -1.00 29.21 -6.59
CA ALA A 718 -1.27 30.55 -7.06
C ALA A 718 -2.01 30.54 -8.39
N ALA A 719 -1.55 29.73 -9.36
CA ALA A 719 -2.24 29.57 -10.64
C ALA A 719 -3.65 28.99 -10.44
N ALA A 720 -3.83 27.96 -9.61
CA ALA A 720 -5.16 27.42 -9.29
C ALA A 720 -6.09 28.45 -8.63
N ALA A 721 -5.55 29.27 -7.72
CA ALA A 721 -6.27 30.35 -7.07
C ALA A 721 -6.76 31.38 -8.10
N ARG A 722 -5.90 31.76 -9.07
CA ARG A 722 -6.29 32.66 -10.17
C ARG A 722 -7.40 32.06 -11.04
N ALA A 723 -7.28 30.81 -11.46
CA ALA A 723 -8.31 30.10 -12.23
C ALA A 723 -9.66 30.11 -11.49
N CYS A 724 -9.62 29.86 -10.18
CA CYS A 724 -10.79 29.87 -9.29
C CYS A 724 -11.19 31.28 -8.80
N SER A 725 -10.57 32.34 -9.31
CA SER A 725 -10.86 33.76 -9.00
C SER A 725 -10.61 34.19 -7.55
N ASP A 726 -9.73 33.49 -6.83
CA ASP A 726 -9.24 33.85 -5.51
C ASP A 726 -7.96 34.70 -5.62
N THR A 727 -8.15 35.98 -5.94
CA THR A 727 -7.06 36.95 -6.10
C THR A 727 -6.23 37.13 -4.84
N ALA A 728 -6.85 37.15 -3.66
CA ALA A 728 -6.15 37.42 -2.40
C ALA A 728 -5.15 36.30 -2.07
N THR A 729 -5.57 35.04 -2.20
CA THR A 729 -4.67 33.89 -2.00
C THR A 729 -3.56 33.85 -3.05
N ALA A 730 -3.91 34.08 -4.32
CA ALA A 730 -2.92 34.08 -5.40
C ALA A 730 -1.83 35.14 -5.17
N GLU A 731 -2.21 36.38 -4.88
CA GLU A 731 -1.26 37.47 -4.64
C GLU A 731 -0.36 37.23 -3.41
N HIS A 732 -0.90 36.60 -2.37
CA HIS A 732 -0.09 36.23 -1.21
C HIS A 732 1.00 35.23 -1.58
N LEU A 733 0.64 34.14 -2.25
CA LEU A 733 1.57 33.10 -2.68
C LEU A 733 2.59 33.65 -3.70
N GLU A 734 2.14 34.44 -4.67
CA GLU A 734 2.99 35.11 -5.67
C GLU A 734 4.02 36.02 -5.01
N ARG A 735 3.62 36.90 -4.08
CA ARG A 735 4.56 37.78 -3.37
C ARG A 735 5.61 37.01 -2.60
N THR A 736 5.20 35.94 -1.92
CA THR A 736 6.11 35.11 -1.12
C THR A 736 7.14 34.39 -2.00
N VAL A 737 6.73 33.84 -3.14
CA VAL A 737 7.65 33.19 -4.10
C VAL A 737 8.54 34.22 -4.78
N ASP A 738 7.96 35.31 -5.28
CA ASP A 738 8.70 36.32 -6.04
C ASP A 738 9.81 36.96 -5.19
N ALA A 739 9.55 37.19 -3.90
CA ALA A 739 10.53 37.76 -2.98
C ALA A 739 11.80 36.91 -2.79
N LYS A 740 11.74 35.60 -3.05
CA LYS A 740 12.87 34.67 -2.82
C LYS A 740 13.47 34.14 -4.10
N CYS A 741 12.61 33.75 -5.03
CA CYS A 741 12.99 32.93 -6.18
C CYS A 741 13.03 33.72 -7.50
N LEU A 742 12.34 34.85 -7.63
CA LEU A 742 12.33 35.57 -8.90
C LEU A 742 13.70 36.16 -9.21
N ARG A 743 14.15 35.96 -10.45
CA ARG A 743 15.32 36.59 -11.06
C ARG A 743 14.91 37.34 -12.31
N ARG A 744 15.60 38.45 -12.55
CA ARG A 744 15.45 39.28 -13.74
C ARG A 744 16.81 39.52 -14.34
N GLU A 745 17.04 38.98 -15.53
CA GLU A 745 18.34 39.00 -16.21
C GLU A 745 18.12 39.23 -17.70
N GLY A 746 18.84 40.18 -18.31
CA GLY A 746 18.75 40.42 -19.76
C GLY A 746 17.35 40.78 -20.27
N GLY A 747 16.47 41.35 -19.43
CA GLY A 747 15.08 41.64 -19.78
C GLY A 747 14.12 40.45 -19.71
N LEU A 748 14.62 39.27 -19.29
CA LEU A 748 13.85 38.06 -19.04
C LEU A 748 13.56 37.93 -17.54
N TYR A 749 12.56 37.13 -17.17
CA TYR A 749 12.40 36.68 -15.78
C TYR A 749 12.18 35.17 -15.69
N PHE A 750 12.69 34.59 -14.60
CA PHE A 750 12.45 33.20 -14.24
C PHE A 750 12.56 33.00 -12.73
N LEU A 751 12.07 31.86 -12.24
CA LEU A 751 12.25 31.46 -10.85
C LEU A 751 13.54 30.64 -10.72
N ASP A 752 14.51 31.13 -9.96
CA ASP A 752 15.77 30.47 -9.63
C ASP A 752 15.56 29.37 -8.59
N LEU A 753 15.12 28.23 -9.11
CA LEU A 753 14.85 26.99 -8.38
C LEU A 753 15.75 25.87 -8.91
N ASP A 754 15.73 24.72 -8.22
CA ASP A 754 16.31 23.48 -8.74
C ASP A 754 15.87 23.21 -10.19
N ARG A 755 16.84 22.87 -11.05
CA ARG A 755 16.63 22.66 -12.50
C ARG A 755 15.47 21.72 -12.84
N ARG A 756 15.12 20.77 -11.96
CA ARG A 756 13.99 19.84 -12.16
C ARG A 756 12.62 20.52 -12.20
N TRP A 757 12.50 21.69 -11.57
CA TRP A 757 11.27 22.48 -11.53
C TRP A 757 11.41 23.87 -12.10
N ARG A 758 12.62 24.39 -12.27
CA ARG A 758 12.88 25.77 -12.72
C ARG A 758 11.96 26.18 -13.88
N ILE A 759 11.87 25.35 -14.92
CA ILE A 759 11.07 25.68 -16.10
C ILE A 759 9.57 25.58 -15.80
N GLY A 760 9.12 24.45 -15.23
CA GLY A 760 7.72 24.21 -14.92
C GLY A 760 7.13 25.20 -13.91
N ALA A 761 7.89 25.55 -12.88
CA ALA A 761 7.48 26.51 -11.86
C ALA A 761 7.44 27.94 -12.41
N THR A 762 8.43 28.33 -13.24
CA THR A 762 8.39 29.62 -13.95
C THR A 762 7.19 29.69 -14.88
N ALA A 763 6.90 28.61 -15.61
CA ALA A 763 5.71 28.51 -16.45
C ALA A 763 4.41 28.67 -15.65
N MET A 764 4.28 28.02 -14.48
CA MET A 764 3.10 28.23 -13.61
C MET A 764 2.98 29.68 -13.11
N ARG A 765 4.11 30.34 -12.80
CA ARG A 765 4.11 31.76 -12.40
C ARG A 765 3.65 32.67 -13.54
N ILE A 766 4.06 32.39 -14.78
CA ILE A 766 3.60 33.07 -16.01
C ILE A 766 2.10 32.86 -16.20
N ILE A 767 1.60 31.63 -16.05
CA ILE A 767 0.16 31.33 -16.12
C ILE A 767 -0.61 32.15 -15.08
N SER A 768 -0.17 32.15 -13.82
CA SER A 768 -0.81 32.94 -12.75
C SER A 768 -0.85 34.43 -13.08
N LEU A 769 0.23 34.97 -13.65
CA LEU A 769 0.28 36.36 -14.12
C LEU A 769 -0.74 36.61 -15.23
N ALA A 770 -0.80 35.75 -16.24
CA ALA A 770 -1.72 35.89 -17.37
C ALA A 770 -3.19 35.78 -16.92
N GLU A 771 -3.52 34.84 -16.04
CA GLU A 771 -4.87 34.71 -15.49
C GLU A 771 -5.29 35.92 -14.63
N SER A 772 -4.34 36.54 -13.90
CA SER A 772 -4.60 37.81 -13.18
C SER A 772 -5.03 38.97 -14.10
N ARG A 773 -4.75 38.83 -15.40
CA ARG A 773 -5.06 39.81 -16.44
C ARG A 773 -6.18 39.39 -17.39
N GLY A 774 -6.77 38.21 -17.19
CA GLY A 774 -7.96 37.75 -17.91
C GLY A 774 -7.75 36.56 -18.86
N SER A 775 -6.55 36.00 -18.96
CA SER A 775 -6.26 34.85 -19.83
C SER A 775 -6.67 33.51 -19.21
N ARG A 776 -7.96 33.15 -19.22
CA ARG A 776 -8.47 31.93 -18.57
C ARG A 776 -8.56 30.74 -19.51
N PHE A 777 -8.01 29.59 -19.13
CA PHE A 777 -8.09 28.37 -19.94
C PHE A 777 -9.52 27.88 -20.19
N ARG A 778 -10.46 28.04 -19.23
CA ARG A 778 -11.88 27.73 -19.48
C ARG A 778 -12.48 28.52 -20.64
N ASP A 779 -11.96 29.71 -20.90
CA ASP A 779 -12.43 30.61 -21.97
C ASP A 779 -11.81 30.27 -23.34
N MET A 780 -11.01 29.21 -23.47
CA MET A 780 -10.52 28.75 -24.79
C MET A 780 -11.66 28.49 -25.79
N ASN A 781 -12.87 28.18 -25.31
CA ASN A 781 -14.07 28.03 -26.15
C ASN A 781 -14.56 29.34 -26.79
N LYS A 782 -14.06 30.50 -26.33
CA LYS A 782 -14.41 31.85 -26.79
C LYS A 782 -13.35 32.47 -27.70
N MET A 783 -12.22 31.81 -27.90
CA MET A 783 -11.24 32.25 -28.89
C MET A 783 -11.81 32.03 -30.29
N GLU A 784 -11.89 33.11 -31.07
CA GLU A 784 -12.23 33.10 -32.50
C GLU A 784 -10.98 32.97 -33.37
#